data_AF-A0ABD3PF69-F1
#
_entry.id   AF-A0ABD3PF69-F1
#
_cell.length_a   1.000
_cell.length_b   1.000
_cell.length_c   1.000
_cell.angle_alpha   90.00
_cell.angle_beta   90.00
_cell.angle_gamma   90.00
#
_symmetry.space_group_name_H-M   'P 1'
#
loop_
_entity.id
_entity.type
_entity.pdbx_description
1 polymer ?
#
loop_
_entity_poly.entity_id
_entity_poly.type
_entity_poly.pdbx_seq_one_letter_code
_entity_poly.pdbx_strand_id
1 'polypeptide(L)'
;MTRYTFATAIVSLLAPLASSFAPQRTLHPTTRLAMTAPEQTINYNSVFVPKQGVQGVKSSSEMMGSGNSRSLGAPPPRRPRGGTFVTRGGVSIDATVRALRYTHGEIGCDDEEEDCYISSFFEGDQDGKVWGSDGAIERLIDLLDSRRGAVLTSGYEFPGRYARWSLGFVDPPLEISGMGDRCTIKALNSRGRVLLQPVIDAMEQLLSSGMLSAVAVEGDVIDVRVAPPAEVGTFSEEERSKQPSLFSVVRSLVDLFGYDSEESGDLQLGLYGAFGYDLTFQFESIRLAQERNPNQRDLLLYLADEIVVVDQSRHSAWTVSLDFTYDSKSTKGLPHEGSSTPFLAFNENPNNGGKFSPRDTPKGDFTQSVARAKHEFKMGNLFEAVLSQTFRRKLDKESTPSRLFRQLRSKNPSPYGFFFNLGEDEYLVGASPEMFVRCEKVENNDYRPGAIRVETCPISGTVARGVDALEDAARVKSLIMNLKEESELTMCTDVDRNDKSRICEPGSVKVIGRRQIEMYSRLIHTVDHVEGYLRPEFDALDAFLCHTWAVTVTGAPKTWAIRFVEENERSPRCWYGGAVGLVGFDGSMNTGLTLRTVRIKHGIAEVRAGATLLYDSDAEAEELETELKASAMLEAIDRITQTVESDNVAKTTTKGPGEGKTIILVDHEDSFVHTLGNYLRQTGANVTTLRSGPSALRTIQSLVDSGKKPDMVVLSPGPGNPTDFELSKTISLLEKNRIPGFGVCLGLQGMVEHFGGELGVLGYPMHGKPSPVTLTESGQSSDSIFSGMPKRFEVARYHSLYGLREKLPSCLDVTALTDDGIVMAIKHKTLPFAAVQFHPESILTSPVHGMTILQNALSVLSYESEHAMVKN
;
A
#
# COMPACT_ATOMS: atom_id res chain seq x y z
N MET A 1 -7.24 -52.98 34.21
CA MET A 1 -7.90 -53.69 35.33
C MET A 1 -8.28 -52.63 36.37
N THR A 2 -9.54 -52.16 36.35
CA THR A 2 -10.56 -52.32 37.44
C THR A 2 -10.22 -51.56 38.74
N ARG A 3 -11.05 -50.75 39.41
CA ARG A 3 -12.52 -50.52 39.41
C ARG A 3 -12.81 -49.35 40.42
N TYR A 4 -13.81 -48.51 40.12
CA TYR A 4 -14.90 -47.99 40.99
C TYR A 4 -14.66 -47.42 42.42
N THR A 5 -15.00 -46.13 42.58
CA THR A 5 -16.01 -45.50 43.50
C THR A 5 -15.85 -45.50 45.03
N PHE A 6 -15.95 -44.31 45.67
CA PHE A 6 -16.68 -43.96 46.93
C PHE A 6 -16.46 -42.46 47.23
N ALA A 7 -17.40 -41.54 46.95
CA ALA A 7 -18.46 -41.00 47.83
C ALA A 7 -17.95 -40.44 49.19
N THR A 8 -17.77 -39.12 49.34
CA THR A 8 -18.71 -38.08 49.87
C THR A 8 -19.04 -38.18 51.37
N ALA A 9 -18.68 -37.14 52.13
CA ALA A 9 -19.41 -36.48 53.25
C ALA A 9 -18.37 -35.78 54.17
N ILE A 10 -18.55 -34.54 54.62
CA ILE A 10 -19.37 -34.18 55.79
C ILE A 10 -19.47 -32.63 55.89
N VAL A 11 -20.73 -32.13 55.95
CA VAL A 11 -21.29 -31.09 56.84
C VAL A 11 -20.62 -29.69 56.83
N SER A 12 -21.21 -28.69 56.16
CA SER A 12 -22.23 -27.76 56.71
C SER A 12 -21.84 -27.05 58.01
N LEU A 13 -21.53 -25.75 57.95
CA LEU A 13 -21.93 -24.78 58.98
C LEU A 13 -21.68 -23.33 58.51
N LEU A 14 -22.77 -22.54 58.61
CA LEU A 14 -22.85 -21.06 58.68
C LEU A 14 -23.05 -20.26 57.37
N ALA A 15 -24.34 -20.05 57.05
CA ALA A 15 -24.89 -18.90 56.30
C ALA A 15 -24.71 -17.59 57.13
N PRO A 16 -24.85 -16.33 56.60
CA PRO A 16 -25.87 -15.84 55.63
C PRO A 16 -25.30 -14.86 54.56
N LEU A 17 -25.97 -14.21 53.59
CA LEU A 17 -27.34 -13.73 53.36
C LEU A 17 -27.39 -13.25 51.88
N ALA A 18 -28.23 -13.80 51.00
CA ALA A 18 -28.64 -13.15 49.74
C ALA A 18 -29.88 -13.84 49.16
N SER A 19 -31.03 -13.18 49.34
CA SER A 19 -32.32 -13.55 48.77
C SER A 19 -32.57 -12.75 47.49
N SER A 20 -32.88 -13.40 46.37
CA SER A 20 -33.93 -12.92 45.45
C SER A 20 -34.26 -13.93 44.33
N PHE A 21 -35.52 -14.36 44.37
CA PHE A 21 -36.43 -14.73 43.27
C PHE A 21 -36.21 -15.98 42.40
N ALA A 22 -37.30 -16.74 42.29
CA ALA A 22 -37.44 -18.09 41.78
C ALA A 22 -37.85 -18.17 40.29
N PRO A 23 -37.66 -19.33 39.61
CA PRO A 23 -38.14 -19.60 38.25
C PRO A 23 -39.31 -20.62 38.19
N GLN A 24 -40.07 -20.58 37.11
CA GLN A 24 -41.02 -21.62 36.64
C GLN A 24 -41.01 -21.60 35.09
N ARG A 25 -41.14 -22.68 34.30
CA ARG A 25 -41.35 -24.12 34.52
C ARG A 25 -41.15 -24.86 33.17
N THR A 26 -40.49 -26.02 33.22
CA THR A 26 -40.74 -27.31 32.54
C THR A 26 -40.85 -27.47 31.00
N LEU A 27 -39.95 -28.33 30.48
CA LEU A 27 -40.01 -29.17 29.27
C LEU A 27 -40.84 -30.46 29.46
N HIS A 28 -41.45 -30.99 28.38
CA HIS A 28 -41.50 -32.44 28.00
C HIS A 28 -42.27 -32.72 26.65
N PRO A 29 -42.22 -33.92 26.01
CA PRO A 29 -41.59 -34.11 24.70
C PRO A 29 -42.41 -34.80 23.56
N THR A 30 -41.85 -34.75 22.34
CA THR A 30 -41.87 -35.72 21.19
C THR A 30 -43.17 -36.33 20.62
N THR A 31 -43.34 -36.22 19.28
CA THR A 31 -43.84 -37.31 18.41
C THR A 31 -43.25 -37.19 16.99
N ARG A 32 -42.72 -38.29 16.44
CA ARG A 32 -42.17 -38.45 15.08
C ARG A 32 -43.30 -38.72 14.05
N LEU A 33 -43.15 -38.28 12.78
CA LEU A 33 -42.83 -39.13 11.60
C LEU A 33 -43.13 -38.44 10.25
N ALA A 34 -42.24 -38.77 9.29
CA ALA A 34 -42.43 -38.95 7.85
C ALA A 34 -42.15 -37.79 6.87
N MET A 35 -41.41 -38.18 5.82
CA MET A 35 -40.73 -37.44 4.77
C MET A 35 -41.66 -37.11 3.58
N THR A 36 -41.40 -36.01 2.84
CA THR A 36 -41.15 -35.94 1.36
C THR A 36 -41.16 -34.49 0.81
N ALA A 37 -39.99 -34.01 0.33
CA ALA A 37 -39.59 -32.97 -0.69
C ALA A 37 -40.39 -31.66 -0.94
N PRO A 38 -39.81 -30.58 -1.56
CA PRO A 38 -38.44 -30.35 -2.05
C PRO A 38 -37.75 -29.07 -1.49
N GLU A 39 -36.47 -28.90 -1.84
CA GLU A 39 -35.58 -27.77 -1.51
C GLU A 39 -36.20 -26.39 -1.79
N GLN A 40 -36.39 -25.60 -0.73
CA GLN A 40 -36.47 -24.14 -0.82
C GLN A 40 -35.11 -23.56 -0.41
N THR A 41 -34.43 -22.97 -1.37
CA THR A 41 -33.28 -22.08 -1.17
C THR A 41 -33.74 -20.93 -0.28
N ILE A 42 -33.23 -20.87 0.95
CA ILE A 42 -33.48 -19.76 1.87
C ILE A 42 -32.77 -18.53 1.29
N ASN A 43 -33.57 -17.55 0.86
CA ASN A 43 -33.10 -16.27 0.38
C ASN A 43 -32.66 -15.40 1.58
N TYR A 44 -31.35 -15.30 1.82
CA TYR A 44 -30.76 -14.49 2.89
C TYR A 44 -30.84 -12.97 2.65
N ASN A 45 -31.44 -12.48 1.54
CA ASN A 45 -31.53 -11.05 1.22
C ASN A 45 -32.83 -10.35 1.72
N SER A 46 -33.48 -10.83 2.77
CA SER A 46 -34.66 -10.15 3.32
C SER A 46 -34.59 -9.90 4.82
N VAL A 47 -33.62 -9.09 5.25
CA VAL A 47 -33.75 -8.35 6.50
C VAL A 47 -34.61 -7.11 6.22
N PHE A 48 -35.87 -7.16 6.66
CA PHE A 48 -36.78 -6.02 6.60
C PHE A 48 -36.36 -4.98 7.65
N VAL A 49 -35.72 -3.90 7.22
CA VAL A 49 -35.41 -2.74 8.07
C VAL A 49 -36.58 -1.74 7.95
N PRO A 50 -37.28 -1.40 9.05
CA PRO A 50 -38.38 -0.45 8.98
C PRO A 50 -37.85 0.95 8.60
N LYS A 51 -38.34 1.49 7.48
CA LYS A 51 -38.15 2.91 7.12
C LYS A 51 -38.98 3.79 8.05
N GLN A 52 -38.43 4.15 9.21
CA GLN A 52 -38.81 5.43 9.83
C GLN A 52 -38.15 6.53 9.01
N GLY A 53 -38.95 7.52 8.60
CA GLY A 53 -38.53 8.58 7.69
C GLY A 53 -37.37 9.38 8.26
N VAL A 54 -36.17 9.05 7.79
CA VAL A 54 -34.97 9.88 7.94
C VAL A 54 -35.19 11.08 7.01
N GLN A 55 -35.37 12.28 7.58
CA GLN A 55 -35.13 13.53 6.85
C GLN A 55 -33.82 13.36 6.09
N GLY A 56 -33.85 13.58 4.77
CA GLY A 56 -32.79 13.23 3.82
C GLY A 56 -31.39 13.25 4.43
N VAL A 57 -30.74 12.09 4.43
CA VAL A 57 -29.30 12.01 4.71
C VAL A 57 -28.62 12.89 3.68
N LYS A 58 -28.11 14.03 4.14
CA LYS A 58 -27.24 14.93 3.38
C LYS A 58 -26.18 14.08 2.67
N SER A 59 -25.90 14.37 1.40
CA SER A 59 -24.79 13.71 0.71
C SER A 59 -23.49 13.88 1.50
N SER A 60 -22.50 13.01 1.29
CA SER A 60 -21.18 13.11 1.91
C SER A 60 -20.53 14.49 1.71
N SER A 61 -20.88 15.19 0.62
CA SER A 61 -20.49 16.57 0.36
C SER A 61 -21.29 17.62 1.14
N GLU A 62 -22.56 17.37 1.47
CA GLU A 62 -23.44 18.28 2.23
C GLU A 62 -23.24 18.16 3.75
N MET A 63 -22.74 17.04 4.27
CA MET A 63 -22.28 16.93 5.67
C MET A 63 -20.98 17.71 5.92
N MET A 64 -20.20 18.03 4.87
CA MET A 64 -18.92 18.72 4.97
C MET A 64 -19.02 20.26 4.86
N GLY A 65 -20.23 20.82 4.81
CA GLY A 65 -20.46 22.25 4.61
C GLY A 65 -20.16 23.18 5.79
N SER A 66 -19.82 22.67 6.98
CA SER A 66 -19.43 23.52 8.12
C SER A 66 -18.74 22.71 9.22
N GLY A 67 -17.40 22.68 9.23
CA GLY A 67 -16.62 22.30 10.41
C GLY A 67 -15.46 21.33 10.14
N ASN A 68 -14.23 21.83 10.22
CA ASN A 68 -13.05 21.18 10.81
C ASN A 68 -12.89 19.64 10.65
N SER A 69 -13.12 19.02 9.49
CA SER A 69 -12.71 17.63 9.29
C SER A 69 -11.21 17.58 9.03
N ARG A 70 -10.42 17.55 10.12
CA ARG A 70 -8.96 17.41 10.09
C ARG A 70 -8.60 16.03 9.53
N SER A 71 -7.64 15.97 8.61
CA SER A 71 -6.75 14.81 8.57
C SER A 71 -5.80 14.98 9.73
N LEU A 72 -5.95 14.14 10.74
CA LEU A 72 -5.14 14.22 11.94
C LEU A 72 -3.70 13.80 11.71
N GLY A 73 -2.76 14.58 12.24
CA GLY A 73 -1.34 14.55 11.87
C GLY A 73 -0.96 15.55 10.80
N ALA A 74 -1.95 16.10 10.07
CA ALA A 74 -1.71 17.23 9.22
C ALA A 74 -1.47 18.48 10.09
N PRO A 75 -0.61 19.39 9.64
CA PRO A 75 -0.42 20.68 10.26
C PRO A 75 -1.74 21.41 10.51
N PRO A 76 -1.82 22.32 11.49
CA PRO A 76 -3.05 23.04 11.79
C PRO A 76 -3.62 23.73 10.55
N PRO A 77 -4.96 23.86 10.46
CA PRO A 77 -5.63 24.45 9.30
C PRO A 77 -5.26 25.92 9.05
N ARG A 78 -4.66 26.58 10.05
CA ARG A 78 -4.06 27.89 9.92
C ARG A 78 -2.63 27.81 10.40
N ARG A 79 -1.74 28.51 9.70
CA ARG A 79 -0.37 28.74 10.15
C ARG A 79 -0.41 29.28 11.60
N PRO A 80 0.39 28.71 12.52
CA PRO A 80 0.46 29.20 13.89
C PRO A 80 0.97 30.65 13.91
N ARG A 81 0.55 31.42 14.92
CA ARG A 81 0.98 32.82 15.07
C ARG A 81 2.36 32.95 15.68
N GLY A 82 2.85 31.91 16.36
CA GLY A 82 4.03 32.00 17.21
C GLY A 82 3.76 32.85 18.45
N GLY A 83 4.82 33.32 19.09
CA GLY A 83 4.77 34.13 20.30
C GLY A 83 5.43 33.44 21.49
N THR A 84 5.36 34.11 22.65
CA THR A 84 5.97 33.65 23.89
C THR A 84 4.93 33.04 24.82
N PHE A 85 5.20 31.85 25.34
CA PHE A 85 4.38 31.17 26.33
C PHE A 85 5.24 30.39 27.32
N VAL A 86 4.64 29.97 28.44
CA VAL A 86 5.33 29.20 29.48
C VAL A 86 4.71 27.80 29.53
N THR A 87 5.55 26.77 29.52
CA THR A 87 5.09 25.37 29.64
C THR A 87 4.63 25.08 31.06
N ARG A 88 3.90 23.97 31.27
CA ARG A 88 3.48 23.51 32.61
C ARG A 88 4.67 23.29 33.55
N GLY A 89 5.82 22.88 33.00
CA GLY A 89 7.09 22.71 33.70
C GLY A 89 7.89 23.99 33.93
N GLY A 90 7.37 25.17 33.57
CA GLY A 90 8.03 26.45 33.80
C GLY A 90 9.11 26.83 32.78
N VAL A 91 9.20 26.14 31.64
CA VAL A 91 10.10 26.52 30.55
C VAL A 91 9.42 27.61 29.72
N SER A 92 10.06 28.77 29.57
CA SER A 92 9.56 29.81 28.68
C SER A 92 10.00 29.50 27.24
N ILE A 93 9.06 29.46 26.31
CA ILE A 93 9.30 29.20 24.89
C ILE A 93 8.94 30.45 24.08
N ASP A 94 9.86 30.91 23.24
CA ASP A 94 9.67 31.96 22.24
C ASP A 94 9.61 31.30 20.85
N ALA A 95 8.41 31.18 20.29
CA ALA A 95 8.17 30.51 19.02
C ALA A 95 8.10 31.52 17.87
N THR A 96 9.05 31.44 16.93
CA THR A 96 9.07 32.25 15.71
C THR A 96 8.54 31.43 14.53
N VAL A 97 7.46 31.91 13.90
CA VAL A 97 6.87 31.25 12.72
C VAL A 97 7.14 32.09 11.48
N ARG A 98 7.79 31.50 10.46
CA ARG A 98 8.09 32.20 9.20
C ARG A 98 7.36 31.55 8.03
N ALA A 99 6.74 32.36 7.19
CA ALA A 99 6.13 31.90 5.95
C ALA A 99 7.20 31.35 5.00
N LEU A 100 6.91 30.24 4.32
CA LEU A 100 7.68 29.78 3.17
C LEU A 100 6.82 29.91 1.90
N ARG A 101 7.45 30.29 0.79
CA ARG A 101 6.79 30.30 -0.53
C ARG A 101 6.43 28.85 -0.89
N TYR A 102 5.13 28.62 -1.11
CA TYR A 102 4.66 27.33 -1.61
C TYR A 102 4.94 27.25 -3.11
N THR A 103 5.77 26.29 -3.53
CA THR A 103 6.15 26.08 -4.94
C THR A 103 6.01 24.62 -5.30
N HIS A 104 5.61 24.35 -6.54
CA HIS A 104 5.68 23.02 -7.16
C HIS A 104 6.88 23.01 -8.13
N GLY A 105 7.92 22.21 -7.83
CA GLY A 105 9.10 22.07 -8.70
C GLY A 105 10.21 23.13 -8.54
N GLU A 106 11.30 22.97 -9.31
CA GLU A 106 12.48 23.87 -9.29
C GLU A 106 12.14 25.28 -9.77
N ILE A 107 12.62 26.29 -9.05
CA ILE A 107 12.41 27.71 -9.37
C ILE A 107 13.46 28.14 -10.41
N GLY A 108 12.99 28.66 -11.55
CA GLY A 108 13.81 29.47 -12.44
C GLY A 108 14.02 30.87 -11.85
N CYS A 109 15.28 31.29 -11.74
CA CYS A 109 15.69 32.54 -11.13
C CYS A 109 15.43 33.75 -12.05
N ASP A 110 14.19 34.20 -12.27
CA ASP A 110 13.95 35.35 -13.19
C ASP A 110 12.80 36.32 -12.80
N ASP A 111 12.31 36.32 -11.56
CA ASP A 111 11.28 37.30 -11.14
C ASP A 111 11.76 38.20 -9.99
N GLU A 112 12.12 39.44 -10.34
CA GLU A 112 12.42 40.56 -9.44
C GLU A 112 11.14 41.12 -8.77
N GLU A 113 10.48 40.37 -7.89
CA GLU A 113 9.43 40.90 -7.00
C GLU A 113 9.77 40.75 -5.51
N GLU A 114 9.51 41.84 -4.76
CA GLU A 114 10.02 42.23 -3.43
C GLU A 114 9.58 41.36 -2.22
N ASP A 115 9.08 40.13 -2.39
CA ASP A 115 8.67 39.24 -1.28
C ASP A 115 9.54 37.97 -1.13
N CYS A 116 10.82 38.05 -1.53
CA CYS A 116 11.81 36.99 -1.33
C CYS A 116 12.42 37.02 0.08
N TYR A 117 11.68 36.61 1.12
CA TYR A 117 12.26 36.48 2.46
C TYR A 117 12.83 35.09 2.74
N ILE A 118 14.09 35.14 3.18
CA ILE A 118 15.05 34.07 3.47
C ILE A 118 14.54 33.15 4.59
N SER A 119 14.69 31.84 4.38
CA SER A 119 14.68 30.88 5.49
C SER A 119 16.01 30.98 6.23
N SER A 120 16.00 31.48 7.47
CA SER A 120 17.20 31.46 8.35
C SER A 120 17.65 30.03 8.70
N PHE A 121 16.79 29.04 8.46
CA PHE A 121 17.08 27.59 8.57
C PHE A 121 18.35 27.18 7.79
N PHE A 122 18.72 27.99 6.77
CA PHE A 122 19.86 27.72 5.89
C PHE A 122 20.86 28.89 5.79
N GLU A 123 20.86 29.82 6.76
CA GLU A 123 21.87 30.88 6.82
C GLU A 123 23.28 30.26 7.00
N GLY A 124 24.03 30.20 5.89
CA GLY A 124 25.34 29.55 5.83
C GLY A 124 25.74 29.03 4.43
N ASP A 125 24.81 28.94 3.47
CA ASP A 125 25.16 28.62 2.08
C ASP A 125 25.95 29.76 1.44
N GLN A 126 27.16 29.45 0.96
CA GLN A 126 27.99 30.35 0.17
C GLN A 126 27.37 30.73 -1.20
N ASP A 127 26.20 30.19 -1.55
CA ASP A 127 25.61 30.25 -2.89
C ASP A 127 24.31 31.07 -3.01
N GLY A 128 23.78 31.66 -1.93
CA GLY A 128 22.65 32.60 -2.02
C GLY A 128 21.34 32.06 -2.64
N LYS A 129 21.12 30.74 -2.68
CA LYS A 129 19.94 30.10 -3.29
C LYS A 129 18.69 30.23 -2.40
N VAL A 130 17.57 30.62 -3.01
CA VAL A 130 16.23 30.71 -2.38
C VAL A 130 15.48 29.39 -2.58
N TRP A 131 14.96 28.80 -1.50
CA TRP A 131 14.24 27.53 -1.54
C TRP A 131 12.75 27.72 -1.29
N GLY A 132 11.91 27.21 -2.18
CA GLY A 132 10.48 27.03 -1.94
C GLY A 132 10.18 25.76 -1.12
N SER A 133 8.90 25.48 -0.88
CA SER A 133 8.43 24.37 -0.03
C SER A 133 8.98 22.99 -0.40
N ASP A 134 9.05 22.66 -1.69
CA ASP A 134 9.60 21.38 -2.16
C ASP A 134 11.11 21.29 -1.92
N GLY A 135 11.83 22.38 -2.20
CA GLY A 135 13.28 22.47 -2.01
C GLY A 135 13.69 22.33 -0.53
N ALA A 136 12.89 22.87 0.39
CA ALA A 136 13.16 22.76 1.82
C ALA A 136 13.06 21.31 2.33
N ILE A 137 12.04 20.56 1.91
CA ILE A 137 11.90 19.14 2.26
C ILE A 137 12.99 18.29 1.60
N GLU A 138 13.31 18.54 0.32
CA GLU A 138 14.39 17.82 -0.36
C GLU A 138 15.76 18.05 0.29
N ARG A 139 16.04 19.27 0.74
CA ARG A 139 17.27 19.56 1.48
C ARG A 139 17.33 18.82 2.81
N LEU A 140 16.23 18.73 3.55
CA LEU A 140 16.18 17.92 4.78
C LEU A 140 16.49 16.45 4.47
N ILE A 141 15.93 15.91 3.39
CA ILE A 141 16.20 14.53 2.95
C ILE A 141 17.70 14.32 2.67
N ASP A 142 18.39 15.27 2.05
CA ASP A 142 19.85 15.15 1.84
C ASP A 142 20.65 15.25 3.14
N LEU A 143 20.28 16.18 4.02
CA LEU A 143 20.95 16.36 5.31
C LEU A 143 20.82 15.14 6.21
N LEU A 144 19.72 14.40 6.13
CA LEU A 144 19.48 13.20 6.93
C LEU A 144 20.41 12.02 6.58
N ASP A 145 21.13 12.04 5.47
CA ASP A 145 22.17 11.05 5.21
C ASP A 145 23.34 11.16 6.21
N SER A 146 23.54 12.32 6.83
CA SER A 146 24.66 12.52 7.77
C SER A 146 24.31 13.21 9.09
N ARG A 147 23.14 13.83 9.20
CA ARG A 147 22.70 14.57 10.39
C ARG A 147 21.47 13.90 10.98
N ARG A 148 21.40 13.87 12.32
CA ARG A 148 20.26 13.34 13.06
C ARG A 148 19.02 14.17 12.79
N GLY A 149 17.86 13.52 12.70
CA GLY A 149 16.60 14.20 12.45
C GLY A 149 15.55 13.28 11.84
N ALA A 150 14.49 13.89 11.32
CA ALA A 150 13.40 13.16 10.69
C ALA A 150 12.71 13.96 9.59
N VAL A 151 12.17 13.23 8.61
CA VAL A 151 11.14 13.70 7.68
C VAL A 151 9.95 12.74 7.77
N LEU A 152 8.77 13.30 8.02
CA LEU A 152 7.47 12.63 8.01
C LEU A 152 6.64 13.17 6.85
N THR A 153 5.94 12.30 6.15
CA THR A 153 5.14 12.65 4.98
C THR A 153 3.85 11.84 4.95
N SER A 154 2.75 12.47 4.55
CA SER A 154 1.54 11.79 4.13
C SER A 154 1.35 12.05 2.64
N GLY A 155 1.63 11.03 1.82
CA GLY A 155 1.56 11.13 0.36
C GLY A 155 0.18 10.76 -0.21
N TYR A 156 -0.78 10.45 0.66
CA TYR A 156 -2.08 9.90 0.31
C TYR A 156 -3.20 10.77 0.86
N GLU A 157 -4.28 10.90 0.09
CA GLU A 157 -5.47 11.63 0.50
C GLU A 157 -6.66 10.68 0.55
N PHE A 158 -7.36 10.70 1.67
CA PHE A 158 -8.61 9.98 1.84
C PHE A 158 -9.58 10.88 2.60
N PRO A 159 -10.75 11.22 2.02
CA PRO A 159 -11.67 12.17 2.61
C PRO A 159 -12.01 11.85 4.08
N GLY A 160 -11.81 12.84 4.95
CA GLY A 160 -12.08 12.72 6.38
C GLY A 160 -11.08 11.88 7.18
N ARG A 161 -10.03 11.33 6.55
CA ARG A 161 -9.05 10.44 7.22
C ARG A 161 -7.60 10.89 7.02
N TYR A 162 -7.16 11.08 5.78
CA TYR A 162 -5.79 11.44 5.41
C TYR A 162 -5.77 12.65 4.48
N ALA A 163 -4.80 13.53 4.66
CA ALA A 163 -4.51 14.70 3.84
C ALA A 163 -3.02 14.72 3.55
N ARG A 164 -2.64 15.42 2.49
CA ARG A 164 -1.25 15.50 2.06
C ARG A 164 -0.51 16.59 2.82
N TRP A 165 0.54 16.18 3.51
CA TRP A 165 1.46 17.08 4.22
C TRP A 165 2.87 16.46 4.29
N SER A 166 3.87 17.31 4.50
CA SER A 166 5.24 16.93 4.85
C SER A 166 5.74 17.78 6.01
N LEU A 167 6.49 17.17 6.91
CA LEU A 167 7.12 17.84 8.05
C LEU A 167 8.52 17.27 8.25
N GLY A 168 9.49 18.09 8.64
CA GLY A 168 10.79 17.57 9.00
C GLY A 168 11.69 18.55 9.74
N PHE A 169 12.77 18.01 10.29
CA PHE A 169 13.79 18.73 11.04
C PHE A 169 15.13 17.98 10.99
N VAL A 170 16.20 18.70 11.30
CA VAL A 170 17.54 18.16 11.53
C VAL A 170 18.12 18.80 12.79
N ASP A 171 19.14 18.17 13.35
CA ASP A 171 19.92 18.67 14.49
C ASP A 171 19.11 18.93 15.77
N PRO A 172 18.29 17.96 16.20
CA PRO A 172 17.48 18.12 17.40
C PRO A 172 18.37 18.38 18.63
N PRO A 173 18.00 19.31 19.53
CA PRO A 173 18.76 19.57 20.75
C PRO A 173 18.84 18.39 21.72
N LEU A 174 17.79 17.57 21.84
CA LEU A 174 17.75 16.42 22.76
C LEU A 174 17.43 15.11 22.05
N GLU A 175 18.04 14.04 22.54
CA GLU A 175 17.70 12.65 22.24
C GLU A 175 17.28 11.93 23.52
N ILE A 176 16.19 11.17 23.45
CA ILE A 176 15.69 10.28 24.50
C ILE A 176 15.77 8.87 23.94
N SER A 177 16.67 8.04 24.46
CA SER A 177 16.88 6.66 24.00
C SER A 177 16.73 5.67 25.15
N GLY A 178 16.06 4.54 24.95
CA GLY A 178 15.85 3.56 26.01
C GLY A 178 15.86 2.11 25.53
N MET A 179 16.23 1.21 26.44
CA MET A 179 16.20 -0.25 26.28
C MET A 179 15.92 -0.90 27.63
N GLY A 180 14.94 -1.80 27.69
CA GLY A 180 14.53 -2.43 28.95
C GLY A 180 14.15 -1.39 30.02
N ASP A 181 14.86 -1.40 31.15
CA ASP A 181 14.64 -0.50 32.29
C ASP A 181 15.52 0.77 32.27
N ARG A 182 16.40 0.92 31.27
CA ARG A 182 17.33 2.03 31.17
C ARG A 182 16.85 3.03 30.13
N CYS A 183 16.87 4.31 30.48
CA CYS A 183 16.67 5.41 29.55
C CYS A 183 17.82 6.41 29.68
N THR A 184 18.25 6.98 28.57
CA THR A 184 19.24 8.05 28.50
C THR A 184 18.62 9.26 27.83
N ILE A 185 18.79 10.44 28.41
CA ILE A 185 18.42 11.73 27.80
C ILE A 185 19.71 12.51 27.56
N LYS A 186 20.01 12.80 26.29
CA LYS A 186 21.29 13.36 25.87
C LYS A 186 21.10 14.70 25.19
N ALA A 187 21.88 15.70 25.60
CA ALA A 187 22.05 16.92 24.83
C ALA A 187 22.97 16.66 23.63
N LEU A 188 22.46 16.95 22.43
CA LEU A 188 23.17 16.73 21.17
C LEU A 188 23.95 17.97 20.71
N ASN A 189 23.59 19.15 21.20
CA ASN A 189 24.24 20.43 20.87
C ASN A 189 24.17 21.41 22.05
N SER A 190 24.70 22.61 21.84
CA SER A 190 24.73 23.69 22.84
C SER A 190 23.33 24.11 23.33
N ARG A 191 22.31 24.06 22.44
CA ARG A 191 20.90 24.34 22.76
C ARG A 191 20.32 23.28 23.70
N GLY A 192 20.61 22.00 23.45
CA GLY A 192 20.22 20.89 24.32
C GLY A 192 20.77 21.00 25.75
N ARG A 193 21.98 21.54 25.92
CA ARG A 193 22.59 21.73 27.27
C ARG A 193 21.78 22.70 28.14
N VAL A 194 21.10 23.66 27.55
CA VAL A 194 20.21 24.59 28.28
C VAL A 194 19.00 23.85 28.86
N LEU A 195 18.54 22.81 28.15
CA LEU A 195 17.37 22.02 28.52
C LEU A 195 17.67 20.90 29.52
N LEU A 196 18.94 20.59 29.81
CA LEU A 196 19.29 19.52 30.75
C LEU A 196 18.80 19.82 32.16
N GLN A 197 18.90 21.06 32.64
CA GLN A 197 18.48 21.38 34.02
C GLN A 197 16.98 21.14 34.27
N PRO A 198 16.04 21.67 33.47
CA PRO A 198 14.62 21.38 33.70
C PRO A 198 14.29 19.90 33.55
N VAL A 199 15.02 19.17 32.69
CA VAL A 199 14.86 17.71 32.58
C VAL A 199 15.38 16.98 33.81
N ILE A 200 16.53 17.38 34.37
CA ILE A 200 17.06 16.83 35.63
C ILE A 200 16.03 17.02 36.74
N ASP A 201 15.51 18.24 36.89
CA ASP A 201 14.51 18.56 37.93
C ASP A 201 13.26 17.67 37.77
N ALA A 202 12.79 17.44 36.54
CA ALA A 202 11.67 16.54 36.25
C ALA A 202 11.99 15.07 36.57
N MET A 203 13.20 14.59 36.24
CA MET A 203 13.62 13.22 36.54
C MET A 203 13.82 13.00 38.05
N GLU A 204 14.29 13.99 38.80
CA GLU A 204 14.40 13.94 40.27
C GLU A 204 13.03 13.90 40.95
N GLN A 205 12.05 14.63 40.41
CA GLN A 205 10.65 14.53 40.84
C GLN A 205 10.08 13.14 40.55
N LEU A 206 10.36 12.59 39.36
CA LEU A 206 9.92 11.24 38.98
C LEU A 206 10.57 10.15 39.85
N LEU A 207 11.85 10.32 40.22
CA LEU A 207 12.53 9.48 41.21
C LEU A 207 11.86 9.56 42.57
N SER A 208 11.52 10.75 43.04
CA SER A 208 10.83 10.97 44.32
C SER A 208 9.44 10.33 44.36
N SER A 209 8.78 10.17 43.21
CA SER A 209 7.50 9.48 43.09
C SER A 209 7.60 7.94 43.16
N GLY A 210 8.81 7.38 43.08
CA GLY A 210 9.06 5.93 43.05
C GLY A 210 8.94 5.30 41.65
N MET A 211 8.74 6.09 40.59
CA MET A 211 8.68 5.61 39.22
C MET A 211 10.07 5.31 38.63
N LEU A 212 11.11 5.95 39.16
CA LEU A 212 12.50 5.63 38.85
C LEU A 212 13.18 4.99 40.08
N SER A 213 14.19 4.18 39.83
CA SER A 213 15.08 3.61 40.84
C SER A 213 16.41 4.35 40.94
N ALA A 214 16.84 5.03 39.87
CA ALA A 214 18.04 5.84 39.87
C ALA A 214 17.98 6.95 38.81
N VAL A 215 18.68 8.06 39.10
CA VAL A 215 18.99 9.15 38.17
C VAL A 215 20.47 9.47 38.36
N ALA A 216 21.23 9.50 37.28
CA ALA A 216 22.65 9.88 37.26
C ALA A 216 22.90 10.86 36.12
N VAL A 217 23.74 11.86 36.37
CA VAL A 217 24.09 12.88 35.38
C VAL A 217 25.59 12.81 35.12
N GLU A 218 25.97 12.57 33.87
CA GLU A 218 27.37 12.52 33.43
C GLU A 218 27.55 13.40 32.19
N GLY A 219 28.16 14.58 32.40
CA GLY A 219 28.37 15.55 31.33
C GLY A 219 27.06 16.00 30.70
N ASP A 220 26.87 15.66 29.43
CA ASP A 220 25.69 16.03 28.63
C ASP A 220 24.62 14.92 28.58
N VAL A 221 24.70 13.92 29.47
CA VAL A 221 23.81 12.76 29.50
C VAL A 221 23.18 12.59 30.88
N ILE A 222 21.86 12.40 30.89
CA ILE A 222 21.08 11.98 32.05
C ILE A 222 20.75 10.50 31.86
N ASP A 223 21.29 9.64 32.70
CA ASP A 223 20.99 8.20 32.75
C ASP A 223 19.94 7.96 33.83
N VAL A 224 18.82 7.34 33.47
CA VAL A 224 17.77 6.98 34.41
C VAL A 224 17.48 5.49 34.36
N ARG A 225 17.18 4.93 35.53
CA ARG A 225 16.67 3.58 35.68
C ARG A 225 15.24 3.63 36.13
N VAL A 226 14.37 3.01 35.36
CA VAL A 226 12.97 2.82 35.71
C VAL A 226 12.90 1.89 36.93
N ALA A 227 11.93 2.10 37.81
CA ALA A 227 11.69 1.17 38.91
C ALA A 227 11.25 -0.21 38.37
N PRO A 228 11.54 -1.31 39.08
CA PRO A 228 11.01 -2.62 38.71
C PRO A 228 9.48 -2.59 38.56
N PRO A 229 8.91 -3.40 37.65
CA PRO A 229 7.46 -3.52 37.53
C PRO A 229 6.84 -3.86 38.89
N ALA A 230 5.71 -3.25 39.19
CA ALA A 230 4.98 -3.55 40.41
C ALA A 230 4.50 -5.01 40.43
N GLU A 231 4.26 -5.56 41.62
CA GLU A 231 3.70 -6.91 41.73
C GLU A 231 2.35 -7.01 41.01
N VAL A 232 2.09 -8.15 40.36
CA VAL A 232 0.84 -8.40 39.64
C VAL A 232 -0.34 -8.18 40.57
N GLY A 233 -1.31 -7.36 40.15
CA GLY A 233 -2.47 -6.97 40.95
C GLY A 233 -2.30 -5.65 41.73
N THR A 234 -1.13 -5.01 41.66
CA THR A 234 -0.93 -3.63 42.19
C THR A 234 -1.75 -2.61 41.41
N PHE A 235 -1.84 -2.78 40.09
CA PHE A 235 -2.68 -1.98 39.21
C PHE A 235 -3.88 -2.81 38.75
N SER A 236 -5.01 -2.14 38.55
CA SER A 236 -6.10 -2.69 37.74
C SER A 236 -5.62 -2.87 36.30
N GLU A 237 -6.27 -3.74 35.52
CA GLU A 237 -5.91 -3.90 34.10
C GLU A 237 -6.10 -2.59 33.34
N GLU A 238 -7.12 -1.80 33.66
CA GLU A 238 -7.34 -0.48 33.08
C GLU A 238 -6.18 0.49 33.35
N GLU A 239 -5.49 0.35 34.48
CA GLU A 239 -4.37 1.20 34.90
C GLU A 239 -3.00 0.63 34.61
N ARG A 240 -2.92 -0.48 33.86
CA ARG A 240 -1.66 -1.17 33.56
C ARG A 240 -0.60 -0.26 32.92
N SER A 241 -1.01 0.74 32.14
CA SER A 241 -0.12 1.73 31.52
C SER A 241 0.53 2.71 32.51
N LYS A 242 0.04 2.77 33.76
CA LYS A 242 0.59 3.63 34.82
C LYS A 242 1.76 3.00 35.56
N GLN A 243 2.06 1.72 35.31
CA GLN A 243 3.20 1.08 35.94
C GLN A 243 4.53 1.72 35.49
N PRO A 244 5.58 1.66 36.33
CA PRO A 244 6.91 2.13 35.95
C PRO A 244 7.37 1.52 34.63
N SER A 245 7.66 2.38 33.65
CA SER A 245 8.16 1.99 32.32
C SER A 245 8.95 3.14 31.68
N LEU A 246 9.56 2.92 30.52
CA LEU A 246 10.13 4.01 29.72
C LEU A 246 9.10 5.11 29.39
N PHE A 247 7.81 4.76 29.35
CA PHE A 247 6.74 5.72 29.11
C PHE A 247 6.48 6.63 30.32
N SER A 248 6.89 6.25 31.53
CA SER A 248 6.89 7.17 32.68
C SER A 248 7.83 8.36 32.46
N VAL A 249 9.00 8.10 31.84
CA VAL A 249 9.96 9.15 31.44
C VAL A 249 9.37 10.03 30.34
N VAL A 250 8.81 9.42 29.29
CA VAL A 250 8.18 10.16 28.17
C VAL A 250 7.03 11.03 28.68
N ARG A 251 6.16 10.50 29.55
CA ARG A 251 5.04 11.23 30.15
C ARG A 251 5.52 12.43 30.97
N SER A 252 6.56 12.25 31.79
CA SER A 252 7.17 13.36 32.55
C SER A 252 7.73 14.46 31.64
N LEU A 253 8.31 14.11 30.49
CA LEU A 253 8.76 15.10 29.50
C LEU A 253 7.61 15.80 28.79
N VAL A 254 6.55 15.07 28.45
CA VAL A 254 5.31 15.65 27.89
C VAL A 254 4.69 16.64 28.86
N ASP A 255 4.68 16.34 30.16
CA ASP A 255 4.21 17.25 31.19
C ASP A 255 5.14 18.47 31.36
N LEU A 256 6.47 18.27 31.37
CA LEU A 256 7.46 19.34 31.49
C LEU A 256 7.29 20.39 30.38
N PHE A 257 7.13 19.95 29.13
CA PHE A 257 7.01 20.83 27.98
C PHE A 257 5.56 21.10 27.54
N GLY A 258 4.58 20.59 28.29
CA GLY A 258 3.16 20.73 27.98
C GLY A 258 2.73 22.20 27.89
N TYR A 259 1.90 22.53 26.90
CA TYR A 259 1.41 23.90 26.66
C TYR A 259 -0.07 23.91 26.24
N ASP A 260 -0.70 25.09 26.31
CA ASP A 260 -2.05 25.28 25.80
C ASP A 260 -2.02 25.68 24.31
N SER A 261 -2.43 24.76 23.45
CA SER A 261 -2.45 24.97 21.99
C SER A 261 -3.62 25.85 21.53
N GLU A 262 -4.63 26.12 22.35
CA GLU A 262 -5.71 27.05 22.01
C GLU A 262 -5.23 28.51 22.00
N GLU A 263 -4.36 28.86 22.94
CA GLU A 263 -3.78 30.21 23.04
C GLU A 263 -2.65 30.44 22.05
N SER A 264 -1.74 29.47 21.91
CA SER A 264 -0.51 29.60 21.11
C SER A 264 -0.65 29.13 19.65
N GLY A 265 -1.72 28.39 19.34
CA GLY A 265 -1.83 27.59 18.12
C GLY A 265 -1.01 26.30 18.21
N ASP A 266 -1.31 25.34 17.34
CA ASP A 266 -0.54 24.09 17.24
C ASP A 266 0.82 24.36 16.57
N LEU A 267 1.87 24.33 17.40
CA LEU A 267 3.25 24.59 16.97
C LEU A 267 3.94 23.33 16.43
N GLN A 268 3.26 22.19 16.39
CA GLN A 268 3.87 20.88 16.12
C GLN A 268 5.00 20.58 17.12
N LEU A 269 4.91 21.10 18.33
CA LEU A 269 5.91 20.88 19.38
C LEU A 269 5.66 19.52 20.05
N GLY A 270 6.69 18.67 20.08
CA GLY A 270 6.61 17.36 20.70
C GLY A 270 7.87 16.52 20.52
N LEU A 271 7.74 15.24 20.82
CA LEU A 271 8.79 14.22 20.70
C LEU A 271 8.58 13.37 19.45
N TYR A 272 9.58 13.36 18.58
CA TYR A 272 9.54 12.71 17.27
C TYR A 272 10.46 11.49 17.23
N GLY A 273 9.98 10.33 16.80
CA GLY A 273 10.88 9.19 16.71
C GLY A 273 10.20 7.85 16.49
N ALA A 274 10.84 6.82 17.04
CA ALA A 274 10.50 5.42 16.84
C ALA A 274 10.34 4.69 18.18
N PHE A 275 9.43 3.72 18.15
CA PHE A 275 9.05 2.83 19.24
C PHE A 275 9.25 1.39 18.75
N GLY A 276 10.15 0.65 19.38
CA GLY A 276 10.53 -0.71 19.03
C GLY A 276 9.61 -1.75 19.67
N TYR A 277 9.51 -2.92 19.04
CA TYR A 277 8.61 -4.00 19.41
C TYR A 277 8.80 -4.47 20.86
N ASP A 278 10.04 -4.54 21.33
CA ASP A 278 10.40 -5.05 22.66
C ASP A 278 9.87 -4.17 23.81
N LEU A 279 9.38 -2.95 23.54
CA LEU A 279 8.64 -2.14 24.53
C LEU A 279 7.46 -2.89 25.16
N THR A 280 6.85 -3.84 24.44
CA THR A 280 5.75 -4.65 24.97
C THR A 280 6.15 -5.48 26.19
N PHE A 281 7.43 -5.85 26.32
CA PHE A 281 7.91 -6.71 27.41
C PHE A 281 8.05 -5.98 28.74
N GLN A 282 7.91 -4.65 28.74
CA GLN A 282 7.76 -3.87 29.97
C GLN A 282 6.37 -4.06 30.58
N PHE A 283 5.38 -4.50 29.79
CA PHE A 283 3.98 -4.64 30.19
C PHE A 283 3.48 -6.08 30.19
N GLU A 284 4.07 -6.93 29.38
CA GLU A 284 3.74 -8.35 29.30
C GLU A 284 4.88 -9.17 29.91
N SER A 285 4.64 -9.80 31.06
CA SER A 285 5.60 -10.73 31.65
C SER A 285 5.69 -12.01 30.83
N ILE A 286 6.72 -12.10 30.00
CA ILE A 286 7.03 -13.27 29.19
C ILE A 286 8.48 -13.71 29.38
N ARG A 287 8.75 -14.99 29.13
CA ARG A 287 10.12 -15.50 29.06
C ARG A 287 10.72 -15.11 27.71
N LEU A 288 11.81 -14.36 27.73
CA LEU A 288 12.58 -14.04 26.53
C LEU A 288 13.39 -15.27 26.09
N ALA A 289 13.21 -15.69 24.84
CA ALA A 289 13.87 -16.84 24.23
C ALA A 289 15.01 -16.43 23.27
N GLN A 290 14.97 -15.19 22.75
CA GLN A 290 15.94 -14.68 21.77
C GLN A 290 17.03 -13.83 22.45
N GLU A 291 18.23 -13.81 21.87
CA GLU A 291 19.32 -12.96 22.34
C GLU A 291 19.19 -11.54 21.76
N ARG A 292 19.21 -10.52 22.63
CA ARG A 292 19.18 -9.11 22.21
C ARG A 292 20.60 -8.57 22.12
N ASN A 293 20.84 -7.73 21.13
CA ASN A 293 22.06 -6.93 21.09
C ASN A 293 22.03 -5.92 22.27
N PRO A 294 23.08 -5.82 23.10
CA PRO A 294 23.13 -4.85 24.20
C PRO A 294 23.03 -3.38 23.76
N ASN A 295 23.33 -3.10 22.48
CA ASN A 295 23.22 -1.77 21.86
C ASN A 295 21.93 -1.62 21.05
N GLN A 296 20.94 -2.51 21.23
CA GLN A 296 19.60 -2.29 20.69
C GLN A 296 18.95 -1.10 21.39
N ARG A 297 18.10 -0.37 20.67
CA ARG A 297 17.27 0.70 21.21
C ARG A 297 15.81 0.31 20.97
N ASP A 298 15.00 0.37 22.01
CA ASP A 298 13.57 0.08 21.97
C ASP A 298 12.74 1.36 21.96
N LEU A 299 13.31 2.49 22.37
CA LEU A 299 12.72 3.81 22.27
C LEU A 299 13.80 4.75 21.75
N LEU A 300 13.48 5.59 20.76
CA LEU A 300 14.30 6.73 20.42
C LEU A 300 13.42 7.88 19.97
N LEU A 301 13.46 8.99 20.72
CA LEU A 301 12.70 10.20 20.45
C LEU A 301 13.63 11.42 20.43
N TYR A 302 13.33 12.37 19.56
CA TYR A 302 14.01 13.65 19.46
C TYR A 302 13.08 14.79 19.85
N LEU A 303 13.62 15.77 20.57
CA LEU A 303 12.98 17.08 20.70
C LEU A 303 13.50 17.97 19.59
N ALA A 304 12.62 18.39 18.67
CA ALA A 304 12.96 19.31 17.59
C ALA A 304 12.72 20.77 18.03
N ASP A 305 13.64 21.66 17.65
CA ASP A 305 13.54 23.10 17.91
C ASP A 305 13.50 23.97 16.65
N GLU A 306 13.67 23.36 15.48
CA GLU A 306 13.45 23.98 14.18
C GLU A 306 12.74 22.99 13.26
N ILE A 307 11.53 23.34 12.81
CA ILE A 307 10.65 22.43 12.06
C ILE A 307 10.20 23.10 10.77
N VAL A 308 10.35 22.40 9.64
CA VAL A 308 9.76 22.78 8.34
C VAL A 308 8.44 22.05 8.18
N VAL A 309 7.41 22.79 7.77
CA VAL A 309 6.06 22.27 7.57
C VAL A 309 5.54 22.66 6.20
N VAL A 310 5.04 21.68 5.45
CA VAL A 310 4.43 21.85 4.13
C VAL A 310 3.07 21.16 4.11
N ASP A 311 2.00 21.93 4.07
CA ASP A 311 0.63 21.45 3.85
C ASP A 311 0.34 21.51 2.34
N GLN A 312 0.45 20.36 1.65
CA GLN A 312 0.16 20.31 0.22
C GLN A 312 -1.34 20.39 -0.07
N SER A 313 -2.21 20.08 0.89
CA SER A 313 -3.66 20.13 0.68
C SER A 313 -4.16 21.58 0.66
N ARG A 314 -3.50 22.47 1.41
CA ARG A 314 -3.85 23.90 1.53
C ARG A 314 -2.90 24.84 0.79
N HIS A 315 -1.90 24.30 0.09
CA HIS A 315 -0.87 25.09 -0.58
C HIS A 315 -0.17 26.09 0.35
N SER A 316 0.19 25.65 1.56
CA SER A 316 0.82 26.49 2.58
C SER A 316 2.07 25.84 3.13
N ALA A 317 3.12 26.63 3.34
CA ALA A 317 4.35 26.18 3.97
C ALA A 317 4.88 27.22 4.97
N TRP A 318 5.58 26.75 6.00
CA TRP A 318 6.20 27.60 7.03
C TRP A 318 7.31 26.87 7.78
N THR A 319 8.15 27.63 8.46
CA THR A 319 9.06 27.12 9.48
C THR A 319 8.61 27.56 10.87
N VAL A 320 8.91 26.73 11.86
CA VAL A 320 8.76 27.04 13.28
C VAL A 320 10.13 26.90 13.92
N SER A 321 10.66 27.99 14.50
CA SER A 321 11.91 28.00 15.26
C SER A 321 11.61 28.34 16.72
N LEU A 322 12.19 27.59 17.66
CA LEU A 322 11.82 27.60 19.07
C LEU A 322 13.02 27.95 19.93
N ASP A 323 12.93 29.03 20.70
CA ASP A 323 13.91 29.37 21.73
C ASP A 323 13.39 29.06 23.13
N PHE A 324 14.18 28.32 23.91
CA PHE A 324 13.84 27.89 25.27
C PHE A 324 14.62 28.72 26.28
N THR A 325 13.95 29.09 27.38
CA THR A 325 14.56 29.78 28.51
C THR A 325 14.13 29.14 29.82
N TYR A 326 15.11 28.77 30.65
CA TYR A 326 14.90 28.22 31.99
C TYR A 326 16.01 28.72 32.93
N ASP A 327 15.63 29.17 34.13
CA ASP A 327 16.53 29.70 35.16
C ASP A 327 17.65 30.60 34.63
N SER A 328 17.26 31.67 33.92
CA SER A 328 18.15 32.67 33.28
C SER A 328 19.05 32.18 32.15
N LYS A 329 19.08 30.87 31.83
CA LYS A 329 19.75 30.33 30.64
C LYS A 329 18.78 30.32 29.47
N SER A 330 19.23 30.70 28.29
CA SER A 330 18.41 30.77 27.08
C SER A 330 19.15 30.15 25.90
N THR A 331 18.40 29.52 25.00
CA THR A 331 18.92 29.11 23.69
C THR A 331 18.97 30.27 22.70
N LYS A 332 18.36 31.41 23.01
CA LYS A 332 18.30 32.57 22.11
C LYS A 332 19.70 33.04 21.74
N GLY A 333 19.98 33.08 20.44
CA GLY A 333 21.30 33.44 19.89
C GLY A 333 22.31 32.28 19.82
N LEU A 334 21.95 31.06 20.27
CA LEU A 334 22.75 29.86 20.02
C LEU A 334 22.38 29.25 18.65
N PRO A 335 23.36 28.75 17.88
CA PRO A 335 23.12 28.21 16.55
C PRO A 335 22.35 26.88 16.59
N HIS A 336 21.52 26.63 15.58
CA HIS A 336 20.91 25.31 15.29
C HIS A 336 21.95 24.39 14.63
N GLU A 337 22.95 23.98 15.41
CA GLU A 337 24.06 23.14 14.97
C GLU A 337 23.89 21.68 15.37
N GLY A 338 24.53 20.77 14.64
CA GLY A 338 24.60 19.36 15.03
C GLY A 338 25.74 18.63 14.34
N SER A 339 26.11 17.49 14.91
CA SER A 339 27.20 16.67 14.40
C SER A 339 26.83 16.04 13.06
N SER A 340 27.72 16.16 12.07
CA SER A 340 27.59 15.46 10.79
C SER A 340 28.48 14.21 10.80
N THR A 341 27.87 13.04 10.66
CA THR A 341 28.57 11.75 10.50
C THR A 341 28.12 11.14 9.18
N PRO A 342 29.00 11.00 8.18
CA PRO A 342 28.59 10.51 6.87
C PRO A 342 28.09 9.06 6.97
N PHE A 343 27.10 8.72 6.14
CA PHE A 343 26.64 7.35 5.94
C PHE A 343 27.81 6.39 5.68
N LEU A 344 27.81 5.25 6.37
CA LEU A 344 28.85 4.23 6.21
C LEU A 344 28.34 3.08 5.33
N ALA A 345 29.02 2.88 4.21
CA ALA A 345 28.80 1.72 3.35
C ALA A 345 29.13 0.41 4.08
N PHE A 346 28.54 -0.70 3.63
CA PHE A 346 28.86 -2.02 4.15
C PHE A 346 30.36 -2.31 3.98
N ASN A 347 31.01 -2.70 5.07
CA ASN A 347 32.41 -3.13 5.06
C ASN A 347 32.53 -4.53 5.68
N GLU A 348 33.20 -5.44 4.97
CA GLU A 348 33.37 -6.86 5.32
C GLU A 348 34.44 -7.10 6.41
N ASN A 349 34.93 -6.03 7.06
CA ASN A 349 35.99 -6.11 8.06
C ASN A 349 35.60 -7.01 9.26
N PRO A 350 36.41 -8.03 9.65
CA PRO A 350 36.04 -9.03 10.65
C PRO A 350 35.68 -8.49 12.05
N ASN A 351 36.06 -7.25 12.37
CA ASN A 351 35.79 -6.62 13.66
C ASN A 351 34.33 -6.15 13.83
N ASN A 352 33.48 -6.25 12.80
CA ASN A 352 32.06 -5.85 12.82
C ASN A 352 31.07 -6.99 13.14
N GLY A 353 31.54 -8.12 13.65
CA GLY A 353 30.70 -9.00 14.47
C GLY A 353 29.69 -9.90 13.74
N GLY A 354 29.92 -10.34 12.50
CA GLY A 354 29.15 -11.44 11.92
C GLY A 354 29.35 -11.70 10.43
N LYS A 355 29.10 -12.95 10.01
CA LYS A 355 29.01 -13.33 8.59
C LYS A 355 27.71 -12.75 8.02
N PHE A 356 27.79 -11.97 6.94
CA PHE A 356 26.59 -11.45 6.25
C PHE A 356 25.67 -12.60 5.85
N SER A 357 24.41 -12.54 6.30
CA SER A 357 23.35 -13.49 5.90
C SER A 357 22.23 -12.74 5.17
N PRO A 358 21.90 -13.10 3.91
CA PRO A 358 20.87 -12.41 3.13
C PRO A 358 19.45 -12.63 3.67
N ARG A 359 19.24 -13.66 4.50
CA ARG A 359 18.00 -13.89 5.25
C ARG A 359 18.28 -14.61 6.57
N ASP A 360 17.44 -14.42 7.58
CA ASP A 360 17.56 -15.15 8.86
C ASP A 360 16.89 -16.54 8.83
N THR A 361 15.81 -16.65 8.06
CA THR A 361 14.99 -17.85 7.91
C THR A 361 15.23 -18.44 6.53
N PRO A 362 15.90 -19.60 6.41
CA PRO A 362 16.08 -20.30 5.14
C PRO A 362 14.74 -20.61 4.47
N LYS A 363 14.74 -20.68 3.12
CA LYS A 363 13.54 -21.02 2.36
C LYS A 363 13.03 -22.41 2.74
N GLY A 364 11.73 -22.53 2.98
CA GLY A 364 11.07 -23.73 3.47
C GLY A 364 10.98 -23.80 5.01
N ASP A 365 11.84 -23.11 5.76
CA ASP A 365 11.79 -23.16 7.23
C ASP A 365 10.58 -22.41 7.79
N PHE A 366 10.07 -21.38 7.09
CA PHE A 366 8.87 -20.66 7.52
C PHE A 366 7.64 -21.58 7.55
N THR A 367 7.56 -22.55 6.64
CA THR A 367 6.46 -23.53 6.57
C THR A 367 6.34 -24.37 7.86
N GLN A 368 7.47 -24.64 8.52
CA GLN A 368 7.47 -25.37 9.79
C GLN A 368 6.88 -24.53 10.92
N SER A 369 7.15 -23.22 10.92
CA SER A 369 6.55 -22.29 11.88
C SER A 369 5.04 -22.16 11.66
N VAL A 370 4.56 -22.18 10.40
CA VAL A 370 3.12 -22.24 10.10
C VAL A 370 2.50 -23.54 10.62
N ALA A 371 3.15 -24.69 10.41
CA ALA A 371 2.67 -25.97 10.93
C ALA A 371 2.55 -25.99 12.46
N ARG A 372 3.50 -25.35 13.17
CA ARG A 372 3.43 -25.16 14.63
C ARG A 372 2.26 -24.26 15.03
N ALA A 373 2.08 -23.12 14.36
CA ALA A 373 0.95 -22.22 14.63
C ALA A 373 -0.40 -22.94 14.48
N LYS A 374 -0.55 -23.75 13.42
CA LYS A 374 -1.75 -24.57 13.20
C LYS A 374 -2.01 -25.59 14.32
N HIS A 375 -0.96 -26.12 14.94
CA HIS A 375 -1.11 -26.97 16.13
C HIS A 375 -1.69 -26.18 17.31
N GLU A 376 -1.15 -25.00 17.59
CA GLU A 376 -1.63 -24.12 18.67
C GLU A 376 -3.07 -23.65 18.43
N PHE A 377 -3.44 -23.33 17.18
CA PHE A 377 -4.81 -23.01 16.79
C PHE A 377 -5.77 -24.16 17.07
N LYS A 378 -5.38 -25.39 16.71
CA LYS A 378 -6.19 -26.59 16.93
C LYS A 378 -6.47 -26.85 18.41
N MET A 379 -5.52 -26.51 19.28
CA MET A 379 -5.65 -26.67 20.73
C MET A 379 -6.40 -25.51 21.39
N GLY A 380 -6.63 -24.41 20.66
CA GLY A 380 -7.28 -23.20 21.18
C GLY A 380 -6.36 -22.29 21.99
N ASN A 381 -5.04 -22.47 21.90
CA ASN A 381 -4.06 -21.60 22.56
C ASN A 381 -3.91 -20.26 21.82
N LEU A 382 -4.09 -20.29 20.50
CA LEU A 382 -4.08 -19.13 19.61
C LEU A 382 -5.31 -19.19 18.71
N PHE A 383 -5.70 -18.04 18.17
CA PHE A 383 -6.70 -17.90 17.10
C PHE A 383 -6.06 -17.36 15.82
N GLU A 384 -5.07 -16.50 16.00
CA GLU A 384 -4.27 -15.87 14.96
C GLU A 384 -2.86 -15.62 15.47
N ALA A 385 -1.86 -15.71 14.60
CA ALA A 385 -0.48 -15.36 14.91
C ALA A 385 0.21 -14.76 13.68
N VAL A 386 0.99 -13.71 13.87
CA VAL A 386 1.75 -13.06 12.80
C VAL A 386 3.23 -13.36 13.00
N LEU A 387 3.77 -14.25 12.17
CA LEU A 387 5.20 -14.54 12.15
C LEU A 387 5.86 -13.82 10.98
N SER A 388 7.15 -13.52 11.15
CA SER A 388 7.93 -12.74 10.20
C SER A 388 9.32 -13.30 9.99
N GLN A 389 9.91 -12.93 8.86
CA GLN A 389 11.29 -13.24 8.51
C GLN A 389 12.01 -12.00 7.97
N THR A 390 13.33 -11.97 8.13
CA THR A 390 14.17 -10.83 7.78
C THR A 390 14.98 -11.12 6.52
N PHE A 391 14.98 -10.17 5.59
CA PHE A 391 15.77 -10.15 4.37
C PHE A 391 16.78 -9.01 4.42
N ARG A 392 17.97 -9.21 3.85
CA ARG A 392 19.07 -8.26 3.93
C ARG A 392 19.71 -7.98 2.58
N ARG A 393 20.17 -6.74 2.41
CA ARG A 393 21.03 -6.28 1.31
C ARG A 393 22.20 -5.47 1.85
N LYS A 394 23.32 -5.52 1.14
CA LYS A 394 24.48 -4.66 1.40
C LYS A 394 24.27 -3.36 0.64
N LEU A 395 24.55 -2.23 1.27
CA LEU A 395 24.55 -0.92 0.62
C LEU A 395 26.00 -0.50 0.37
N ASP A 396 26.26 0.03 -0.81
CA ASP A 396 27.51 0.73 -1.14
C ASP A 396 27.41 2.21 -0.77
N LYS A 397 28.50 2.95 -1.00
CA LYS A 397 28.61 4.37 -0.65
C LYS A 397 27.62 5.27 -1.41
N GLU A 398 27.22 4.86 -2.62
CA GLU A 398 26.34 5.65 -3.49
C GLU A 398 24.86 5.32 -3.27
N SER A 399 24.56 4.20 -2.60
CA SER A 399 23.23 3.72 -2.24
C SER A 399 22.74 4.34 -0.92
N THR A 400 22.75 5.67 -0.84
CA THR A 400 22.43 6.39 0.40
C THR A 400 20.96 6.21 0.85
N PRO A 401 20.67 6.32 2.17
CA PRO A 401 19.31 6.28 2.69
C PRO A 401 18.34 7.29 2.04
N SER A 402 18.79 8.51 1.73
CA SER A 402 18.01 9.54 1.05
C SER A 402 17.51 9.09 -0.34
N ARG A 403 18.38 8.43 -1.13
CA ARG A 403 18.00 7.86 -2.44
C ARG A 403 16.96 6.77 -2.28
N LEU A 404 17.09 5.92 -1.26
CA LEU A 404 16.08 4.90 -0.96
C LEU A 404 14.73 5.54 -0.63
N PHE A 405 14.72 6.57 0.21
CA PHE A 405 13.49 7.28 0.58
C PHE A 405 12.79 7.89 -0.64
N ARG A 406 13.52 8.57 -1.52
CA ARG A 406 12.98 9.14 -2.78
C ARG A 406 12.38 8.05 -3.68
N GLN A 407 13.08 6.93 -3.81
CA GLN A 407 12.63 5.80 -4.61
C GLN A 407 11.33 5.19 -4.06
N LEU A 408 11.22 5.07 -2.74
CA LEU A 408 10.00 4.56 -2.08
C LEU A 408 8.85 5.56 -2.20
N ARG A 409 9.09 6.85 -1.95
CA ARG A 409 8.08 7.91 -2.01
C ARG A 409 7.46 8.04 -3.41
N SER A 410 8.27 7.93 -4.47
CA SER A 410 7.78 8.02 -5.86
C SER A 410 6.93 6.82 -6.29
N LYS A 411 7.20 5.62 -5.73
CA LYS A 411 6.49 4.39 -6.10
C LYS A 411 5.30 4.09 -5.20
N ASN A 412 5.44 4.25 -3.90
CA ASN A 412 4.46 3.80 -2.93
C ASN A 412 4.03 4.99 -2.07
N PRO A 413 3.22 5.93 -2.61
CA PRO A 413 2.60 6.96 -1.80
C PRO A 413 1.76 6.27 -0.72
N SER A 414 2.01 6.63 0.54
CA SER A 414 1.42 6.01 1.72
C SER A 414 0.94 7.08 2.69
N PRO A 415 -0.02 6.74 3.57
CA PRO A 415 -0.48 7.67 4.60
C PRO A 415 0.61 8.00 5.63
N TYR A 416 1.57 7.09 5.84
CA TYR A 416 2.69 7.25 6.78
C TYR A 416 4.05 6.96 6.10
N GLY A 417 4.56 7.93 5.35
CA GLY A 417 5.93 7.93 4.83
C GLY A 417 6.91 8.56 5.81
N PHE A 418 8.08 7.97 6.01
CA PHE A 418 9.07 8.49 6.96
C PHE A 418 10.51 8.18 6.58
N PHE A 419 11.41 9.08 6.97
CA PHE A 419 12.85 8.92 6.95
C PHE A 419 13.44 9.48 8.24
N PHE A 420 14.00 8.61 9.08
CA PHE A 420 14.70 8.98 10.31
C PHE A 420 16.18 8.64 10.22
N ASN A 421 17.02 9.59 10.62
CA ASN A 421 18.40 9.31 11.02
C ASN A 421 18.44 9.20 12.55
N LEU A 422 18.53 7.97 13.04
CA LEU A 422 18.56 7.64 14.47
C LEU A 422 19.97 7.81 15.07
N GLY A 423 20.94 8.26 14.26
CA GLY A 423 22.37 8.25 14.56
C GLY A 423 22.93 6.86 14.84
N GLU A 424 24.22 6.82 15.18
CA GLU A 424 24.98 5.55 15.30
C GLU A 424 24.93 4.71 14.01
N ASP A 425 24.92 5.40 12.86
CA ASP A 425 24.77 4.81 11.53
C ASP A 425 23.54 3.87 11.43
N GLU A 426 22.44 4.26 12.09
CA GLU A 426 21.14 3.58 12.04
C GLU A 426 20.05 4.52 11.48
N TYR A 427 19.29 4.02 10.50
CA TYR A 427 18.26 4.77 9.80
C TYR A 427 16.99 3.94 9.66
N LEU A 428 15.84 4.62 9.64
CA LEU A 428 14.56 4.02 9.30
C LEU A 428 13.97 4.73 8.09
N VAL A 429 13.70 3.97 7.03
CA VAL A 429 13.09 4.48 5.79
C VAL A 429 11.86 3.64 5.50
N GLY A 430 10.68 4.26 5.45
CA GLY A 430 9.43 3.50 5.30
C GLY A 430 8.30 4.26 4.64
N ALA A 431 7.32 3.48 4.18
CA ALA A 431 6.07 3.93 3.58
C ALA A 431 4.95 3.03 4.11
N SER A 432 4.57 3.24 5.36
CA SER A 432 3.64 2.37 6.07
C SER A 432 2.20 2.63 5.63
N PRO A 433 1.43 1.57 5.31
CA PRO A 433 0.02 1.70 4.98
C PRO A 433 -0.85 1.87 6.22
N GLU A 434 -0.37 1.52 7.42
CA GLU A 434 -1.22 1.30 8.59
C GLU A 434 -0.95 2.30 9.71
N MET A 435 -2.01 3.01 10.10
CA MET A 435 -2.05 3.83 11.31
C MET A 435 -1.96 2.94 12.55
N PHE A 436 -1.08 3.26 13.48
CA PHE A 436 -1.06 2.55 14.77
C PHE A 436 -2.08 3.17 15.72
N VAL A 437 -1.77 4.32 16.32
CA VAL A 437 -2.68 5.07 17.20
C VAL A 437 -2.59 6.54 16.87
N ARG A 438 -3.76 7.18 16.81
CA ARG A 438 -3.92 8.61 16.59
C ARG A 438 -4.84 9.21 17.64
N CYS A 439 -4.37 10.25 18.32
CA CYS A 439 -5.07 10.89 19.43
C CYS A 439 -5.21 12.39 19.18
N GLU A 440 -6.41 12.94 19.33
CA GLU A 440 -6.65 14.38 19.21
C GLU A 440 -7.72 14.91 20.15
N LYS A 441 -7.56 16.16 20.56
CA LYS A 441 -8.64 16.89 21.24
C LYS A 441 -9.76 17.24 20.27
N VAL A 442 -10.99 16.82 20.58
CA VAL A 442 -12.20 17.12 19.80
C VAL A 442 -13.15 17.99 20.63
N GLU A 443 -13.29 19.25 20.24
CA GLU A 443 -14.11 20.24 20.96
C GLU A 443 -15.60 19.87 21.01
N ASN A 444 -16.18 19.46 19.87
CA ASN A 444 -17.59 19.12 19.78
C ASN A 444 -17.74 17.61 19.57
N ASN A 445 -18.23 16.90 20.58
CA ASN A 445 -18.58 15.48 20.50
C ASN A 445 -19.72 15.13 21.48
N ASP A 446 -20.28 13.92 21.34
CA ASP A 446 -21.45 13.45 22.11
C ASP A 446 -21.13 13.06 23.57
N TYR A 447 -19.86 13.06 23.98
CA TYR A 447 -19.42 12.53 25.28
C TYR A 447 -18.98 13.65 26.23
N ARG A 448 -17.85 14.30 25.93
CA ARG A 448 -17.27 15.35 26.76
C ARG A 448 -16.57 16.37 25.86
N PRO A 449 -16.95 17.66 25.88
CA PRO A 449 -16.26 18.70 25.12
C PRO A 449 -14.76 18.71 25.40
N GLY A 450 -13.96 18.77 24.34
CA GLY A 450 -12.50 18.71 24.44
C GLY A 450 -11.95 17.33 24.86
N ALA A 451 -12.73 16.25 24.73
CA ALA A 451 -12.23 14.89 24.96
C ALA A 451 -11.22 14.50 23.87
N ILE A 452 -10.26 13.66 24.25
CA ILE A 452 -9.29 13.09 23.32
C ILE A 452 -9.96 11.93 22.57
N ARG A 453 -10.13 12.07 21.26
CA ARG A 453 -10.55 11.00 20.35
C ARG A 453 -9.34 10.14 19.98
N VAL A 454 -9.49 8.82 20.11
CA VAL A 454 -8.50 7.82 19.70
C VAL A 454 -9.01 7.09 18.47
N GLU A 455 -8.19 7.05 17.43
CA GLU A 455 -8.48 6.36 16.18
C GLU A 455 -7.39 5.34 15.85
N THR A 456 -7.82 4.25 15.23
CA THR A 456 -6.96 3.25 14.60
C THR A 456 -7.60 2.77 13.31
N CYS A 457 -6.79 2.18 12.43
CA CYS A 457 -7.26 1.65 11.15
C CYS A 457 -6.68 0.25 10.90
N PRO A 458 -7.23 -0.81 11.52
CA PRO A 458 -6.81 -2.18 11.22
C PRO A 458 -6.95 -2.47 9.72
N ILE A 459 -5.87 -3.00 9.13
CA ILE A 459 -5.82 -3.39 7.71
C ILE A 459 -5.64 -4.90 7.62
N SER A 460 -6.45 -5.54 6.80
CA SER A 460 -6.23 -6.91 6.35
C SER A 460 -6.82 -7.07 4.96
N GLY A 461 -6.29 -7.99 4.16
CA GLY A 461 -6.66 -8.13 2.76
C GLY A 461 -6.01 -7.09 1.85
N THR A 462 -5.26 -7.57 0.87
CA THR A 462 -4.58 -6.74 -0.13
C THR A 462 -4.66 -7.38 -1.51
N VAL A 463 -5.07 -6.61 -2.52
CA VAL A 463 -4.94 -6.99 -3.93
C VAL A 463 -4.24 -5.90 -4.73
N ALA A 464 -3.57 -6.25 -5.81
CA ALA A 464 -2.98 -5.26 -6.71
C ALA A 464 -4.07 -4.52 -7.51
N ARG A 465 -3.79 -3.30 -7.96
CA ARG A 465 -4.62 -2.56 -8.92
C ARG A 465 -4.62 -3.24 -10.29
N GLY A 466 -5.80 -3.37 -10.89
CA GLY A 466 -6.02 -3.84 -12.25
C GLY A 466 -5.47 -2.86 -13.28
N VAL A 467 -5.34 -3.31 -14.53
CA VAL A 467 -4.93 -2.46 -15.65
C VAL A 467 -6.01 -1.45 -16.03
N ASP A 468 -7.26 -1.73 -15.65
CA ASP A 468 -8.42 -0.87 -15.86
C ASP A 468 -9.46 -1.00 -14.73
N ALA A 469 -10.53 -0.22 -14.83
CA ALA A 469 -11.60 -0.18 -13.84
C ALA A 469 -12.41 -1.49 -13.73
N LEU A 470 -12.50 -2.28 -14.80
CA LEU A 470 -13.24 -3.56 -14.79
C LEU A 470 -12.44 -4.60 -14.02
N GLU A 471 -11.14 -4.66 -14.26
CA GLU A 471 -10.24 -5.54 -13.52
C GLU A 471 -10.14 -5.10 -12.05
N ASP A 472 -10.04 -3.79 -11.76
CA ASP A 472 -10.12 -3.28 -10.39
C ASP A 472 -11.41 -3.74 -9.70
N ALA A 473 -12.57 -3.61 -10.34
CA ALA A 473 -13.85 -4.06 -9.78
C ALA A 473 -13.87 -5.58 -9.53
N ALA A 474 -13.31 -6.38 -10.44
CA ALA A 474 -13.19 -7.82 -10.26
C ALA A 474 -12.27 -8.19 -9.08
N ARG A 475 -11.14 -7.48 -8.93
CA ARG A 475 -10.19 -7.68 -7.83
C ARG A 475 -10.78 -7.23 -6.49
N VAL A 476 -11.45 -6.09 -6.43
CA VAL A 476 -12.22 -5.63 -5.27
C VAL A 476 -13.27 -6.66 -4.87
N LYS A 477 -14.03 -7.20 -5.83
CA LYS A 477 -15.02 -8.24 -5.56
C LYS A 477 -14.36 -9.49 -4.99
N SER A 478 -13.20 -9.92 -5.52
CA SER A 478 -12.47 -11.07 -4.97
C SER A 478 -11.99 -10.83 -3.54
N LEU A 479 -11.57 -9.61 -3.22
CA LEU A 479 -11.10 -9.22 -1.89
C LEU A 479 -12.26 -9.20 -0.86
N ILE A 480 -13.38 -8.54 -1.19
CA ILE A 480 -14.56 -8.45 -0.32
C ILE A 480 -15.22 -9.83 -0.12
N MET A 481 -15.12 -10.74 -1.08
CA MET A 481 -15.74 -12.06 -0.97
C MET A 481 -14.81 -13.13 -0.38
N ASN A 482 -13.56 -12.77 -0.04
CA ASN A 482 -12.63 -13.71 0.57
C ASN A 482 -12.93 -13.88 2.07
N LEU A 483 -13.35 -15.09 2.45
CA LEU A 483 -13.72 -15.44 3.83
C LEU A 483 -12.53 -15.45 4.79
N LYS A 484 -11.31 -15.74 4.31
CA LYS A 484 -10.09 -15.68 5.12
C LYS A 484 -9.83 -14.24 5.57
N GLU A 485 -9.76 -13.32 4.60
CA GLU A 485 -9.51 -11.90 4.85
C GLU A 485 -10.63 -11.26 5.69
N GLU A 486 -11.88 -11.68 5.48
CA GLU A 486 -13.00 -11.27 6.32
C GLU A 486 -12.83 -11.68 7.79
N SER A 487 -12.41 -12.92 8.01
CA SER A 487 -12.19 -13.46 9.36
C SER A 487 -11.03 -12.76 10.05
N GLU A 488 -9.93 -12.56 9.34
CA GLU A 488 -8.73 -11.86 9.83
C GLU A 488 -9.06 -10.42 10.25
N LEU A 489 -9.67 -9.64 9.35
CA LEU A 489 -10.04 -8.25 9.65
C LEU A 489 -11.04 -8.15 10.80
N THR A 490 -11.97 -9.09 10.90
CA THR A 490 -12.94 -9.14 12.00
C THR A 490 -12.23 -9.34 13.34
N MET A 491 -11.26 -10.26 13.41
CA MET A 491 -10.51 -10.53 14.63
C MET A 491 -9.66 -9.32 15.06
N CYS A 492 -8.94 -8.71 14.12
CA CYS A 492 -8.18 -7.49 14.36
C CYS A 492 -9.08 -6.36 14.91
N THR A 493 -10.27 -6.19 14.33
CA THR A 493 -11.22 -5.16 14.75
C THR A 493 -11.81 -5.42 16.13
N ASP A 494 -12.13 -6.66 16.48
CA ASP A 494 -12.67 -6.96 17.80
C ASP A 494 -11.62 -6.79 18.91
N VAL A 495 -10.36 -7.12 18.66
CA VAL A 495 -9.28 -6.85 19.62
C VAL A 495 -9.01 -5.35 19.75
N ASP A 496 -9.02 -4.62 18.64
CA ASP A 496 -8.88 -3.15 18.66
C ASP A 496 -10.00 -2.48 19.47
N ARG A 497 -11.25 -2.93 19.31
CA ARG A 497 -12.38 -2.49 20.13
C ARG A 497 -12.20 -2.85 21.60
N ASN A 498 -11.68 -4.04 21.89
CA ASN A 498 -11.36 -4.47 23.25
C ASN A 498 -10.31 -3.56 23.89
N ASP A 499 -9.23 -3.23 23.17
CA ASP A 499 -8.18 -2.35 23.65
C ASP A 499 -8.74 -0.96 23.97
N LYS A 500 -9.51 -0.35 23.07
CA LYS A 500 -10.17 0.95 23.34
C LYS A 500 -11.13 0.89 24.52
N SER A 501 -11.86 -0.21 24.69
CA SER A 501 -12.86 -0.35 25.75
C SER A 501 -12.27 -0.26 27.15
N ARG A 502 -10.97 -0.54 27.33
CA ARG A 502 -10.28 -0.40 28.62
C ARG A 502 -10.18 1.06 29.07
N ILE A 503 -10.05 2.00 28.16
CA ILE A 503 -9.66 3.40 28.45
C ILE A 503 -10.64 4.46 27.93
N CYS A 504 -11.58 4.07 27.07
CA CYS A 504 -12.57 4.99 26.49
C CYS A 504 -13.85 5.10 27.33
N GLU A 505 -14.58 6.20 27.13
CA GLU A 505 -15.91 6.43 27.68
C GLU A 505 -16.87 5.29 27.24
N PRO A 506 -17.65 4.70 28.16
CA PRO A 506 -18.59 3.64 27.81
C PRO A 506 -19.54 4.04 26.66
N GLY A 507 -19.66 3.18 25.65
CA GLY A 507 -20.48 3.44 24.46
C GLY A 507 -19.81 4.34 23.40
N SER A 508 -18.61 4.87 23.67
CA SER A 508 -17.90 5.71 22.71
C SER A 508 -17.14 4.96 21.62
N VAL A 509 -16.81 3.68 21.88
CA VAL A 509 -16.08 2.83 20.93
C VAL A 509 -16.99 2.41 19.79
N LYS A 510 -16.72 2.91 18.58
CA LYS A 510 -17.53 2.70 17.38
C LYS A 510 -16.67 2.29 16.19
N VAL A 511 -17.17 1.32 15.42
CA VAL A 511 -16.64 1.00 14.08
C VAL A 511 -17.38 1.89 13.09
N ILE A 512 -16.72 2.95 12.63
CA ILE A 512 -17.31 3.97 11.74
C ILE A 512 -17.10 3.64 10.26
N GLY A 513 -16.16 2.75 9.94
CA GLY A 513 -16.02 2.13 8.63
C GLY A 513 -15.71 0.64 8.80
N ARG A 514 -16.44 -0.23 8.10
CA ARG A 514 -16.22 -1.68 8.12
C ARG A 514 -15.97 -2.20 6.72
N ARG A 515 -14.89 -2.95 6.53
CA ARG A 515 -14.39 -3.51 5.27
C ARG A 515 -14.39 -2.49 4.14
N GLN A 516 -14.02 -1.26 4.48
CA GLN A 516 -14.00 -0.17 3.53
C GLN A 516 -12.87 -0.39 2.54
N ILE A 517 -13.15 -0.16 1.26
CA ILE A 517 -12.14 -0.26 0.22
C ILE A 517 -11.33 1.03 0.16
N GLU A 518 -10.03 0.92 0.42
CA GLU A 518 -9.06 1.96 0.17
C GLU A 518 -8.23 1.62 -1.07
N MET A 519 -8.29 2.49 -2.08
CA MET A 519 -7.56 2.32 -3.33
C MET A 519 -6.32 3.19 -3.34
N TYR A 520 -5.16 2.56 -3.35
CA TYR A 520 -3.87 3.19 -3.56
C TYR A 520 -3.46 3.12 -5.03
N SER A 521 -2.34 3.76 -5.38
CA SER A 521 -1.85 3.79 -6.77
C SER A 521 -1.56 2.40 -7.34
N ARG A 522 -1.15 1.44 -6.48
CA ARG A 522 -0.76 0.08 -6.87
C ARG A 522 -1.53 -1.03 -6.16
N LEU A 523 -2.13 -0.73 -5.01
CA LEU A 523 -2.77 -1.72 -4.15
C LEU A 523 -4.19 -1.28 -3.79
N ILE A 524 -5.01 -2.24 -3.38
CA ILE A 524 -6.33 -2.05 -2.81
C ILE A 524 -6.35 -2.78 -1.48
N HIS A 525 -6.76 -2.10 -0.41
CA HIS A 525 -6.85 -2.65 0.94
C HIS A 525 -8.31 -2.66 1.41
N THR A 526 -8.65 -3.66 2.24
CA THR A 526 -9.83 -3.60 3.10
C THR A 526 -9.42 -3.08 4.47
N VAL A 527 -10.15 -2.07 4.96
CA VAL A 527 -9.79 -1.33 6.16
C VAL A 527 -11.01 -1.16 7.05
N ASP A 528 -10.85 -1.40 8.35
CA ASP A 528 -11.82 -1.00 9.37
C ASP A 528 -11.33 0.29 10.03
N HIS A 529 -12.25 1.18 10.36
CA HIS A 529 -11.95 2.44 11.04
C HIS A 529 -12.70 2.46 12.36
N VAL A 530 -11.93 2.45 13.45
CA VAL A 530 -12.46 2.37 14.81
C VAL A 530 -12.06 3.63 15.56
N GLU A 531 -13.04 4.26 16.21
CA GLU A 531 -12.82 5.41 17.08
C GLU A 531 -13.35 5.15 18.50
N GLY A 532 -12.82 5.90 19.46
CA GLY A 532 -13.33 6.01 20.83
C GLY A 532 -12.90 7.33 21.46
N TYR A 533 -13.50 7.72 22.59
CA TYR A 533 -13.15 8.95 23.30
C TYR A 533 -12.59 8.59 24.68
N LEU A 534 -11.41 9.10 25.03
CA LEU A 534 -10.75 8.78 26.30
C LEU A 534 -11.51 9.30 27.52
N ARG A 535 -11.55 8.49 28.59
CA ARG A 535 -11.98 8.96 29.91
C ARG A 535 -10.99 10.01 30.46
N PRO A 536 -11.43 10.91 31.36
CA PRO A 536 -10.61 12.05 31.80
C PRO A 536 -9.28 11.67 32.46
N GLU A 537 -9.21 10.48 33.06
CA GLU A 537 -8.05 9.98 33.78
C GLU A 537 -6.96 9.35 32.89
N PHE A 538 -7.17 9.27 31.57
CA PHE A 538 -6.22 8.71 30.61
C PHE A 538 -5.71 9.73 29.59
N ASP A 539 -4.50 9.50 29.11
CA ASP A 539 -3.83 10.30 28.09
C ASP A 539 -3.54 9.52 26.80
N ALA A 540 -2.92 10.19 25.83
CA ALA A 540 -2.56 9.57 24.55
C ALA A 540 -1.52 8.44 24.68
N LEU A 541 -0.68 8.44 25.73
CA LEU A 541 0.27 7.36 25.98
C LEU A 541 -0.45 6.12 26.53
N ASP A 542 -1.52 6.29 27.31
CA ASP A 542 -2.40 5.19 27.70
C ASP A 542 -3.07 4.56 26.48
N ALA A 543 -3.53 5.40 25.54
CA ALA A 543 -4.05 4.93 24.26
C ALA A 543 -3.02 4.14 23.45
N PHE A 544 -1.79 4.66 23.31
CA PHE A 544 -0.70 3.96 22.65
C PHE A 544 -0.42 2.60 23.30
N LEU A 545 -0.18 2.59 24.61
CA LEU A 545 0.20 1.40 25.37
C LEU A 545 -0.87 0.32 25.41
N CYS A 546 -2.14 0.72 25.45
CA CYS A 546 -3.24 -0.23 25.44
C CYS A 546 -3.33 -1.00 24.12
N HIS A 547 -2.92 -0.37 23.00
CA HIS A 547 -2.90 -1.02 21.69
C HIS A 547 -1.59 -1.77 21.42
N THR A 548 -0.53 -1.56 22.20
CA THR A 548 0.78 -2.22 22.06
C THR A 548 0.66 -3.76 22.15
N TRP A 549 1.01 -4.53 21.12
CA TRP A 549 1.04 -4.15 19.70
C TRP A 549 -0.20 -4.65 18.97
N ALA A 550 -0.47 -4.06 17.81
CA ALA A 550 -1.62 -4.39 16.99
C ALA A 550 -1.64 -5.89 16.62
N VAL A 551 -2.84 -6.46 16.49
CA VAL A 551 -3.03 -7.87 16.12
C VAL A 551 -2.45 -8.16 14.74
N THR A 552 -2.53 -7.19 13.83
CA THR A 552 -1.95 -7.23 12.46
C THR A 552 -0.44 -7.48 12.43
N VAL A 553 0.25 -7.34 13.56
CA VAL A 553 1.67 -7.67 13.70
C VAL A 553 1.96 -8.68 14.80
N THR A 554 0.99 -9.07 15.62
CA THR A 554 1.19 -10.02 16.73
C THR A 554 0.35 -11.27 16.57
N GLY A 555 -0.97 -11.13 16.72
CA GLY A 555 -1.97 -12.19 16.71
C GLY A 555 -2.92 -12.09 17.92
N ALA A 556 -3.77 -13.10 18.08
CA ALA A 556 -4.77 -13.16 19.14
C ALA A 556 -4.88 -14.57 19.73
N PRO A 557 -5.07 -14.73 21.06
CA PRO A 557 -4.99 -13.69 22.10
C PRO A 557 -3.61 -13.04 22.23
N LYS A 558 -3.55 -11.71 22.38
CA LYS A 558 -2.33 -10.89 22.21
C LYS A 558 -1.11 -11.40 22.99
N THR A 559 -1.23 -11.58 24.31
CA THR A 559 -0.10 -12.06 25.16
C THR A 559 0.40 -13.45 24.72
N TRP A 560 -0.49 -14.36 24.32
CA TRP A 560 -0.11 -15.69 23.86
C TRP A 560 0.55 -15.63 22.48
N ALA A 561 0.05 -14.77 21.59
CA ALA A 561 0.66 -14.56 20.28
C ALA A 561 2.06 -13.94 20.40
N ILE A 562 2.25 -12.96 21.29
CA ILE A 562 3.57 -12.37 21.57
C ILE A 562 4.56 -13.43 22.10
N ARG A 563 4.12 -14.32 23.01
CA ARG A 563 4.94 -15.46 23.48
C ARG A 563 5.31 -16.39 22.33
N PHE A 564 4.34 -16.73 21.49
CA PHE A 564 4.55 -17.60 20.35
C PHE A 564 5.53 -17.01 19.33
N VAL A 565 5.41 -15.70 19.06
CA VAL A 565 6.37 -14.92 18.24
C VAL A 565 7.77 -15.00 18.83
N GLU A 566 7.90 -14.73 20.13
CA GLU A 566 9.18 -14.76 20.84
C GLU A 566 9.85 -16.15 20.75
N GLU A 567 9.08 -17.24 20.81
CA GLU A 567 9.59 -18.61 20.77
C GLU A 567 9.89 -19.15 19.36
N ASN A 568 9.25 -18.62 18.31
CA ASN A 568 9.30 -19.20 16.97
C ASN A 568 9.98 -18.32 15.90
N GLU A 569 10.25 -17.03 16.19
CA GLU A 569 11.08 -16.20 15.32
C GLU A 569 12.58 -16.36 15.63
N ARG A 570 13.43 -16.13 14.62
CA ARG A 570 14.88 -16.37 14.72
C ARG A 570 15.69 -15.19 15.22
N SER A 571 15.09 -14.00 15.24
CA SER A 571 15.79 -12.77 15.58
C SER A 571 14.82 -11.73 16.15
N PRO A 572 15.26 -10.89 17.11
CA PRO A 572 14.42 -9.84 17.68
C PRO A 572 13.90 -8.91 16.59
N ARG A 573 12.69 -8.39 16.78
CA ARG A 573 12.04 -7.52 15.79
C ARG A 573 12.64 -6.13 15.70
N CYS A 574 13.34 -5.69 16.76
CA CYS A 574 13.82 -4.32 16.90
C CYS A 574 12.69 -3.34 16.60
N TRP A 575 12.78 -2.57 15.51
CA TRP A 575 11.75 -1.61 15.12
C TRP A 575 10.52 -2.23 14.45
N TYR A 576 10.59 -3.41 13.83
CA TYR A 576 9.48 -4.00 13.05
C TYR A 576 8.27 -4.36 13.92
N GLY A 577 7.07 -3.96 13.49
CA GLY A 577 5.84 -4.16 14.27
C GLY A 577 5.72 -3.26 15.49
N GLY A 578 6.65 -2.32 15.66
CA GLY A 578 6.54 -1.17 16.55
C GLY A 578 5.85 0.00 15.85
N ALA A 579 6.21 1.24 16.22
CA ALA A 579 5.60 2.45 15.67
C ALA A 579 6.62 3.57 15.42
N VAL A 580 6.26 4.52 14.54
CA VAL A 580 7.00 5.76 14.29
C VAL A 580 6.02 6.94 14.24
N GLY A 581 6.47 8.12 14.67
CA GLY A 581 5.65 9.31 14.60
C GLY A 581 5.98 10.36 15.66
N LEU A 582 4.94 11.01 16.17
CA LEU A 582 5.00 12.15 17.08
C LEU A 582 4.14 11.93 18.33
N VAL A 583 4.69 12.31 19.48
CA VAL A 583 3.97 12.56 20.74
C VAL A 583 3.95 14.07 20.99
N GLY A 584 2.78 14.70 20.86
CA GLY A 584 2.62 16.14 20.99
C GLY A 584 2.58 16.59 22.46
N PHE A 585 3.15 17.76 22.75
CA PHE A 585 3.06 18.38 24.08
C PHE A 585 1.71 19.09 24.33
N ASP A 586 0.83 19.12 23.33
CA ASP A 586 -0.57 19.49 23.47
C ASP A 586 -1.47 18.29 23.86
N GLY A 587 -0.88 17.11 24.07
CA GLY A 587 -1.59 15.87 24.37
C GLY A 587 -2.03 15.08 23.14
N SER A 588 -1.72 15.55 21.93
CA SER A 588 -1.97 14.81 20.69
C SER A 588 -0.94 13.70 20.48
N MET A 589 -1.28 12.74 19.60
CA MET A 589 -0.34 11.73 19.15
C MET A 589 -0.69 11.29 17.74
N ASN A 590 0.33 11.07 16.90
CA ASN A 590 0.13 10.52 15.57
C ASN A 590 1.24 9.53 15.24
N THR A 591 0.88 8.25 15.13
CA THR A 591 1.83 7.17 14.89
C THR A 591 1.35 6.20 13.82
N GLY A 592 2.28 5.74 12.99
CA GLY A 592 2.09 4.65 12.05
C GLY A 592 2.88 3.43 12.48
N LEU A 593 2.40 2.22 12.15
CA LEU A 593 3.16 1.00 12.39
C LEU A 593 4.41 0.97 11.50
N THR A 594 5.49 0.37 11.98
CA THR A 594 6.74 0.18 11.21
C THR A 594 6.66 -1.01 10.25
N LEU A 595 5.62 -1.02 9.42
CA LEU A 595 5.44 -1.96 8.31
C LEU A 595 5.97 -1.36 7.01
N ARG A 596 6.40 -2.23 6.07
CA ARG A 596 7.04 -1.79 4.81
C ARG A 596 8.18 -0.80 5.07
N THR A 597 9.01 -1.16 6.04
CA THR A 597 10.13 -0.35 6.55
C THR A 597 11.45 -1.04 6.22
N VAL A 598 12.44 -0.26 5.82
CA VAL A 598 13.84 -0.67 5.75
C VAL A 598 14.56 -0.06 6.94
N ARG A 599 15.14 -0.92 7.77
CA ARG A 599 16.11 -0.50 8.77
C ARG A 599 17.49 -0.60 8.16
N ILE A 600 18.23 0.50 8.13
CA ILE A 600 19.62 0.51 7.66
C ILE A 600 20.50 0.61 8.90
N LYS A 601 21.45 -0.31 9.09
CA LYS A 601 22.44 -0.24 10.17
C LYS A 601 23.79 -0.76 9.70
N HIS A 602 24.86 0.02 9.85
CA HIS A 602 26.22 -0.37 9.43
C HIS A 602 26.29 -0.80 7.95
N GLY A 603 25.64 -0.03 7.08
CA GLY A 603 25.53 -0.32 5.64
C GLY A 603 24.71 -1.56 5.26
N ILE A 604 24.01 -2.19 6.21
CA ILE A 604 23.09 -3.31 5.93
C ILE A 604 21.66 -2.80 5.92
N ALA A 605 20.97 -2.95 4.80
CA ALA A 605 19.53 -2.72 4.69
C ALA A 605 18.77 -3.99 5.06
N GLU A 606 18.00 -3.94 6.15
CA GLU A 606 17.14 -5.00 6.65
C GLU A 606 15.67 -4.70 6.34
N VAL A 607 15.01 -5.65 5.67
CA VAL A 607 13.57 -5.64 5.39
C VAL A 607 12.95 -6.83 6.10
N ARG A 608 12.04 -6.58 7.04
CA ARG A 608 11.28 -7.65 7.71
C ARG A 608 9.85 -7.66 7.20
N ALA A 609 9.34 -8.85 6.91
CA ALA A 609 7.98 -9.04 6.42
C ALA A 609 7.34 -10.25 7.10
N GLY A 610 6.06 -10.11 7.45
CA GLY A 610 5.28 -11.14 8.10
C GLY A 610 3.97 -11.47 7.37
N ALA A 611 3.42 -12.60 7.75
CA ALA A 611 2.16 -13.13 7.25
C ALA A 611 1.26 -13.49 8.43
N THR A 612 -0.02 -13.19 8.29
CA THR A 612 -1.03 -13.52 9.28
C THR A 612 -1.43 -14.97 9.10
N LEU A 613 -1.22 -15.75 10.16
CA LEU A 613 -1.48 -17.19 10.17
C LEU A 613 -2.82 -17.44 10.84
N LEU A 614 -3.69 -18.16 10.12
CA LEU A 614 -4.94 -18.71 10.61
C LEU A 614 -4.91 -20.24 10.54
N TYR A 615 -5.91 -20.90 11.12
CA TYR A 615 -6.03 -22.36 11.03
C TYR A 615 -6.08 -22.86 9.57
N ASP A 616 -6.77 -22.12 8.71
CA ASP A 616 -6.94 -22.45 7.30
C ASP A 616 -5.80 -21.95 6.40
N SER A 617 -4.74 -21.34 6.97
CA SER A 617 -3.57 -20.91 6.20
C SER A 617 -2.85 -22.08 5.51
N ASP A 618 -2.38 -21.82 4.29
CA ASP A 618 -1.52 -22.72 3.51
C ASP A 618 -0.05 -22.34 3.68
N ALA A 619 0.77 -23.28 4.16
CA ALA A 619 2.12 -22.95 4.61
C ALA A 619 3.05 -22.42 3.50
N GLU A 620 2.92 -22.95 2.28
CA GLU A 620 3.72 -22.51 1.14
C GLU A 620 3.26 -21.12 0.66
N ALA A 621 1.95 -20.89 0.62
CA ALA A 621 1.37 -19.59 0.28
C ALA A 621 1.78 -18.49 1.26
N GLU A 622 1.78 -18.76 2.58
CA GLU A 622 2.18 -17.76 3.59
C GLU A 622 3.68 -17.41 3.49
N GLU A 623 4.56 -18.40 3.21
CA GLU A 623 5.97 -18.12 2.96
C GLU A 623 6.13 -17.23 1.71
N LEU A 624 5.44 -17.57 0.61
CA LEU A 624 5.45 -16.77 -0.61
C LEU A 624 4.92 -15.35 -0.37
N GLU A 625 3.90 -15.19 0.47
CA GLU A 625 3.33 -13.89 0.81
C GLU A 625 4.34 -12.99 1.52
N THR A 626 5.11 -13.53 2.47
CA THR A 626 6.18 -12.76 3.13
C THR A 626 7.28 -12.34 2.16
N GLU A 627 7.67 -13.21 1.21
CA GLU A 627 8.64 -12.88 0.15
C GLU A 627 8.10 -11.78 -0.78
N LEU A 628 6.80 -11.85 -1.14
CA LEU A 628 6.12 -10.86 -1.96
C LEU A 628 5.95 -9.50 -1.24
N LYS A 629 5.64 -9.50 0.05
CA LYS A 629 5.56 -8.27 0.87
C LYS A 629 6.93 -7.59 0.98
N ALA A 630 8.00 -8.36 1.07
CA ALA A 630 9.37 -7.84 1.11
C ALA A 630 9.89 -7.37 -0.26
N SER A 631 9.46 -8.02 -1.36
CA SER A 631 10.04 -7.80 -2.70
C SER A 631 9.99 -6.33 -3.15
N ALA A 632 8.89 -5.61 -2.86
CA ALA A 632 8.76 -4.20 -3.23
C ALA A 632 9.85 -3.31 -2.60
N MET A 633 10.24 -3.58 -1.35
CA MET A 633 11.30 -2.84 -0.66
C MET A 633 12.68 -3.30 -1.14
N LEU A 634 12.86 -4.60 -1.35
CA LEU A 634 14.10 -5.17 -1.88
C LEU A 634 14.40 -4.65 -3.29
N GLU A 635 13.40 -4.58 -4.17
CA GLU A 635 13.54 -3.98 -5.50
C GLU A 635 13.87 -2.48 -5.45
N ALA A 636 13.36 -1.76 -4.45
CA ALA A 636 13.71 -0.36 -4.26
C ALA A 636 15.20 -0.20 -3.89
N ILE A 637 15.69 -1.07 -3.00
CA ILE A 637 17.12 -1.15 -2.64
C ILE A 637 17.96 -1.54 -3.86
N ASP A 638 17.62 -2.64 -4.54
CA ASP A 638 18.40 -3.17 -5.65
C ASP A 638 18.53 -2.13 -6.80
N ARG A 639 17.49 -1.32 -7.03
CA ARG A 639 17.54 -0.25 -8.04
C ARG A 639 18.50 0.88 -7.68
N ILE A 640 18.50 1.36 -6.43
CA ILE A 640 19.42 2.45 -6.05
C ILE A 640 20.88 1.99 -6.12
N THR A 641 21.13 0.69 -5.94
CA THR A 641 22.45 0.07 -6.13
C THR A 641 22.82 -0.08 -7.62
N GLN A 642 21.87 -0.39 -8.50
CA GLN A 642 22.12 -0.56 -9.94
C GLN A 642 22.19 0.75 -10.75
N THR A 643 21.64 1.86 -10.22
CA THR A 643 21.55 3.14 -10.95
C THR A 643 22.93 3.79 -11.19
N VAL A 644 24.03 3.21 -10.70
CA VAL A 644 25.40 3.68 -10.98
C VAL A 644 25.95 3.15 -12.33
N GLU A 645 25.32 2.15 -12.96
CA GLU A 645 25.83 1.53 -14.20
C GLU A 645 24.96 1.71 -15.46
N SER A 646 23.79 2.36 -15.39
CA SER A 646 22.77 2.24 -16.46
C SER A 646 22.11 3.52 -16.97
N ASP A 647 22.78 4.68 -16.90
CA ASP A 647 22.31 5.91 -17.56
C ASP A 647 22.58 5.96 -19.09
N ASN A 648 22.84 4.81 -19.73
CA ASN A 648 23.10 4.72 -21.17
C ASN A 648 22.41 3.51 -21.84
N VAL A 649 21.12 3.29 -21.56
CA VAL A 649 20.32 2.43 -22.43
C VAL A 649 19.28 3.27 -23.17
N ALA A 650 19.73 3.82 -24.29
CA ALA A 650 18.85 4.25 -25.36
C ALA A 650 17.82 3.13 -25.61
N LYS A 651 16.54 3.50 -25.64
CA LYS A 651 15.44 2.63 -26.08
C LYS A 651 15.83 2.00 -27.42
N THR A 652 16.28 0.75 -27.38
CA THR A 652 16.47 -0.08 -28.57
C THR A 652 15.07 -0.36 -29.10
N THR A 653 14.65 0.44 -30.08
CA THR A 653 13.46 0.18 -30.88
C THR A 653 13.70 -1.12 -31.65
N THR A 654 13.16 -2.23 -31.15
CA THR A 654 13.02 -3.45 -31.92
C THR A 654 12.10 -3.17 -33.12
N LYS A 655 12.53 -3.57 -34.33
CA LYS A 655 11.74 -3.36 -35.53
C LYS A 655 10.41 -4.11 -35.45
N GLY A 656 9.30 -3.41 -35.69
CA GLY A 656 7.96 -4.02 -35.69
C GLY A 656 7.73 -4.94 -36.90
N PRO A 657 6.88 -5.98 -36.81
CA PRO A 657 6.63 -6.93 -37.91
C PRO A 657 5.97 -6.30 -39.15
N GLY A 658 5.44 -5.07 -39.01
CA GLY A 658 4.91 -4.26 -40.10
C GLY A 658 5.90 -3.23 -40.66
N GLU A 659 7.07 -3.03 -40.04
CA GLU A 659 8.01 -2.00 -40.45
C GLU A 659 8.49 -2.20 -41.89
N GLY A 660 8.34 -1.16 -42.72
CA GLY A 660 8.67 -1.20 -44.15
C GLY A 660 7.60 -1.84 -45.05
N LYS A 661 6.51 -2.38 -44.50
CA LYS A 661 5.40 -2.94 -45.28
C LYS A 661 4.35 -1.88 -45.61
N THR A 662 3.82 -1.93 -46.83
CA THR A 662 2.73 -1.10 -47.32
C THR A 662 1.43 -1.90 -47.34
N ILE A 663 0.43 -1.43 -46.59
CA ILE A 663 -0.88 -2.09 -46.46
C ILE A 663 -1.96 -1.19 -47.03
N ILE A 664 -2.85 -1.78 -47.83
CA ILE A 664 -4.08 -1.12 -48.28
C ILE A 664 -5.25 -1.69 -47.49
N LEU A 665 -5.94 -0.84 -46.72
CA LEU A 665 -7.16 -1.19 -45.99
C LEU A 665 -8.38 -0.75 -46.81
N VAL A 666 -9.16 -1.69 -47.32
CA VAL A 666 -10.38 -1.39 -48.07
C VAL A 666 -11.54 -1.24 -47.10
N ASP A 667 -12.08 -0.03 -46.98
CA ASP A 667 -13.19 0.37 -46.13
C ASP A 667 -14.54 0.01 -46.79
N HIS A 668 -15.29 -0.90 -46.18
CA HIS A 668 -16.65 -1.29 -46.61
C HIS A 668 -17.74 -0.55 -45.81
N GLU A 669 -17.46 0.71 -45.45
CA GLU A 669 -18.39 1.63 -44.78
C GLU A 669 -18.70 1.25 -43.33
N ASP A 670 -17.71 0.68 -42.63
CA ASP A 670 -17.79 0.42 -41.20
C ASP A 670 -17.09 1.52 -40.39
N SER A 671 -17.77 2.00 -39.36
CA SER A 671 -17.23 3.00 -38.42
C SER A 671 -15.99 2.50 -37.64
N PHE A 672 -15.75 1.19 -37.57
CA PHE A 672 -14.59 0.58 -36.90
C PHE A 672 -13.30 0.56 -37.75
N VAL A 673 -13.37 0.90 -39.04
CA VAL A 673 -12.22 0.81 -39.97
C VAL A 673 -11.00 1.62 -39.51
N HIS A 674 -11.20 2.76 -38.87
CA HIS A 674 -10.11 3.61 -38.41
C HIS A 674 -9.38 3.03 -37.18
N THR A 675 -10.09 2.31 -36.32
CA THR A 675 -9.49 1.60 -35.17
C THR A 675 -8.63 0.44 -35.66
N LEU A 676 -9.14 -0.35 -36.61
CA LEU A 676 -8.38 -1.42 -37.26
C LEU A 676 -7.14 -0.86 -37.99
N GLY A 677 -7.31 0.25 -38.73
CA GLY A 677 -6.21 0.95 -39.38
C GLY A 677 -5.18 1.51 -38.39
N ASN A 678 -5.60 1.95 -37.20
CA ASN A 678 -4.69 2.39 -36.14
C ASN A 678 -3.86 1.22 -35.61
N TYR A 679 -4.47 0.07 -35.32
CA TYR A 679 -3.75 -1.12 -34.84
C TYR A 679 -2.71 -1.60 -35.86
N LEU A 680 -3.06 -1.62 -37.15
CA LEU A 680 -2.13 -1.95 -38.23
C LEU A 680 -0.94 -0.96 -38.27
N ARG A 681 -1.16 0.34 -38.07
CA ARG A 681 -0.07 1.34 -38.00
C ARG A 681 0.85 1.14 -36.80
N GLN A 682 0.32 0.72 -35.65
CA GLN A 682 1.12 0.42 -34.46
C GLN A 682 2.09 -0.76 -34.67
N THR A 683 1.87 -1.61 -35.68
CA THR A 683 2.84 -2.66 -36.07
C THR A 683 4.08 -2.11 -36.80
N GLY A 684 4.09 -0.82 -37.14
CA GLY A 684 5.12 -0.16 -37.96
C GLY A 684 4.79 -0.05 -39.45
N ALA A 685 3.63 -0.58 -39.90
CA ALA A 685 3.24 -0.59 -41.30
C ALA A 685 2.72 0.76 -41.81
N ASN A 686 2.97 1.05 -43.10
CA ASN A 686 2.38 2.18 -43.80
C ASN A 686 0.99 1.81 -44.33
N VAL A 687 -0.06 2.29 -43.68
CA VAL A 687 -1.45 1.91 -43.96
C VAL A 687 -2.21 3.04 -44.67
N THR A 688 -2.64 2.78 -45.90
CA THR A 688 -3.55 3.65 -46.67
C THR A 688 -4.95 3.05 -46.71
N THR A 689 -5.95 3.84 -46.31
CA THR A 689 -7.37 3.40 -46.31
C THR A 689 -8.06 3.89 -47.57
N LEU A 690 -8.71 2.99 -48.32
CA LEU A 690 -9.46 3.29 -49.53
C LEU A 690 -10.92 2.86 -49.36
N ARG A 691 -11.89 3.71 -49.72
CA ARG A 691 -13.31 3.32 -49.74
C ARG A 691 -13.57 2.29 -50.84
N SER A 692 -14.32 1.25 -50.51
CA SER A 692 -14.69 0.17 -51.43
C SER A 692 -15.36 0.68 -52.71
N GLY A 693 -15.25 -0.10 -53.79
CA GLY A 693 -15.85 0.18 -55.09
C GLY A 693 -14.82 0.37 -56.21
N PRO A 694 -15.25 0.80 -57.41
CA PRO A 694 -14.42 0.80 -58.61
C PRO A 694 -13.13 1.63 -58.50
N SER A 695 -13.14 2.67 -57.67
CA SER A 695 -11.95 3.50 -57.48
C SER A 695 -10.85 2.76 -56.72
N ALA A 696 -11.18 2.02 -55.65
CA ALA A 696 -10.20 1.23 -54.91
C ALA A 696 -9.53 0.17 -55.80
N LEU A 697 -10.33 -0.52 -56.63
CA LEU A 697 -9.80 -1.51 -57.58
C LEU A 697 -8.82 -0.89 -58.58
N ARG A 698 -9.16 0.28 -59.14
CA ARG A 698 -8.26 1.01 -60.06
C ARG A 698 -6.99 1.46 -59.36
N THR A 699 -7.08 1.96 -58.12
CA THR A 699 -5.91 2.38 -57.35
C THR A 699 -4.99 1.21 -57.03
N ILE A 700 -5.53 0.07 -56.58
CA ILE A 700 -4.74 -1.14 -56.31
C ILE A 700 -4.06 -1.63 -57.60
N GLN A 701 -4.79 -1.71 -58.72
CA GLN A 701 -4.21 -2.11 -60.00
C GLN A 701 -3.12 -1.13 -60.47
N SER A 702 -3.33 0.18 -60.33
CA SER A 702 -2.33 1.19 -60.69
C SER A 702 -1.06 1.09 -59.83
N LEU A 703 -1.18 0.74 -58.55
CA LEU A 703 -0.04 0.49 -57.67
C LEU A 703 0.76 -0.74 -58.14
N VAL A 704 0.06 -1.80 -58.55
CA VAL A 704 0.72 -2.98 -59.14
C VAL A 704 1.43 -2.62 -60.45
N ASP A 705 0.75 -1.94 -61.37
CA ASP A 705 1.29 -1.58 -62.69
C ASP A 705 2.50 -0.65 -62.59
N SER A 706 2.59 0.16 -61.54
CA SER A 706 3.71 1.07 -61.27
C SER A 706 4.84 0.46 -60.44
N GLY A 707 4.81 -0.86 -60.18
CA GLY A 707 5.83 -1.57 -59.40
C GLY A 707 5.80 -1.27 -57.90
N LYS A 708 4.74 -0.63 -57.39
CA LYS A 708 4.50 -0.29 -55.97
C LYS A 708 3.40 -1.16 -55.36
N LYS A 709 3.40 -2.44 -55.71
CA LYS A 709 2.43 -3.42 -55.23
C LYS A 709 2.40 -3.44 -53.68
N PRO A 710 1.21 -3.40 -53.05
CA PRO A 710 1.11 -3.50 -51.59
C PRO A 710 1.51 -4.89 -51.10
N ASP A 711 2.10 -4.94 -49.90
CA ASP A 711 2.49 -6.19 -49.23
C ASP A 711 1.27 -6.98 -48.74
N MET A 712 0.17 -6.30 -48.45
CA MET A 712 -1.09 -6.90 -48.04
C MET A 712 -2.27 -5.98 -48.32
N VAL A 713 -3.42 -6.58 -48.63
CA VAL A 713 -4.71 -5.89 -48.61
C VAL A 713 -5.57 -6.44 -47.47
N VAL A 714 -6.08 -5.53 -46.64
CA VAL A 714 -7.00 -5.86 -45.54
C VAL A 714 -8.41 -5.47 -45.97
N LEU A 715 -9.34 -6.44 -45.91
CA LEU A 715 -10.75 -6.26 -46.18
C LEU A 715 -11.45 -5.98 -44.85
N SER A 716 -11.86 -4.73 -44.65
CA SER A 716 -12.49 -4.29 -43.40
C SER A 716 -13.88 -4.92 -43.20
N PRO A 717 -14.42 -4.82 -41.97
CA PRO A 717 -15.84 -5.06 -41.70
C PRO A 717 -16.76 -4.14 -42.52
N GLY A 718 -18.05 -4.43 -42.52
CA GLY A 718 -19.07 -3.64 -43.19
C GLY A 718 -20.48 -4.14 -42.91
N PRO A 719 -21.51 -3.32 -43.18
CA PRO A 719 -22.90 -3.73 -43.10
C PRO A 719 -23.29 -4.64 -44.27
N GLY A 720 -24.54 -5.13 -44.28
CA GLY A 720 -25.09 -5.82 -45.46
C GLY A 720 -24.43 -7.16 -45.77
N ASN A 721 -24.36 -7.48 -47.07
CA ASN A 721 -23.82 -8.74 -47.61
C ASN A 721 -22.56 -8.47 -48.44
N PRO A 722 -21.68 -9.47 -48.64
CA PRO A 722 -20.45 -9.24 -49.41
C PRO A 722 -20.68 -8.81 -50.87
N THR A 723 -21.83 -9.19 -51.43
CA THR A 723 -22.25 -8.82 -52.79
C THR A 723 -22.53 -7.32 -52.94
N ASP A 724 -22.98 -6.63 -51.89
CA ASP A 724 -23.27 -5.19 -51.90
C ASP A 724 -22.00 -4.35 -52.19
N PHE A 725 -20.83 -4.90 -51.85
CA PHE A 725 -19.52 -4.25 -52.04
C PHE A 725 -18.67 -4.89 -53.14
N GLU A 726 -19.25 -5.84 -53.89
CA GLU A 726 -18.55 -6.58 -54.94
C GLU A 726 -17.23 -7.23 -54.46
N LEU A 727 -17.19 -7.71 -53.20
CA LEU A 727 -15.98 -8.21 -52.53
C LEU A 727 -15.23 -9.29 -53.34
N SER A 728 -15.98 -10.12 -54.05
CA SER A 728 -15.44 -11.14 -54.96
C SER A 728 -14.52 -10.54 -56.04
N LYS A 729 -14.84 -9.36 -56.59
CA LYS A 729 -13.96 -8.67 -57.56
C LYS A 729 -12.67 -8.18 -56.93
N THR A 730 -12.74 -7.70 -55.69
CA THR A 730 -11.55 -7.30 -54.94
C THR A 730 -10.65 -8.52 -54.70
N ILE A 731 -11.22 -9.63 -54.23
CA ILE A 731 -10.45 -10.86 -53.96
C ILE A 731 -9.82 -11.41 -55.25
N SER A 732 -10.55 -11.49 -56.36
CA SER A 732 -9.99 -11.89 -57.66
C SER A 732 -8.85 -10.99 -58.13
N LEU A 733 -8.92 -9.69 -57.86
CA LEU A 733 -7.83 -8.75 -58.16
C LEU A 733 -6.57 -9.09 -57.34
N LEU A 734 -6.74 -9.44 -56.06
CA LEU A 734 -5.64 -9.83 -55.18
C LEU A 734 -5.01 -11.13 -55.65
N GLU A 735 -5.80 -12.14 -56.00
CA GLU A 735 -5.30 -13.41 -56.54
C GLU A 735 -4.51 -13.20 -57.83
N LYS A 736 -5.09 -12.49 -58.79
CA LYS A 736 -4.48 -12.22 -60.10
C LYS A 736 -3.11 -11.55 -59.95
N ASN A 737 -2.98 -10.63 -59.00
CA ASN A 737 -1.75 -9.88 -58.78
C ASN A 737 -0.86 -10.46 -57.67
N ARG A 738 -1.20 -11.65 -57.14
CA ARG A 738 -0.50 -12.33 -56.02
C ARG A 738 -0.32 -11.42 -54.80
N ILE A 739 -1.37 -10.74 -54.35
CA ILE A 739 -1.36 -9.89 -53.15
C ILE A 739 -1.99 -10.66 -51.98
N PRO A 740 -1.32 -10.81 -50.83
CA PRO A 740 -1.92 -11.43 -49.64
C PRO A 740 -3.18 -10.69 -49.15
N GLY A 741 -4.17 -11.45 -48.68
CA GLY A 741 -5.46 -10.92 -48.24
C GLY A 741 -5.78 -11.27 -46.78
N PHE A 742 -6.17 -10.27 -45.98
CA PHE A 742 -6.69 -10.50 -44.62
C PHE A 742 -8.11 -9.94 -44.46
N GLY A 743 -9.06 -10.76 -44.03
CA GLY A 743 -10.47 -10.36 -43.89
C GLY A 743 -10.92 -10.22 -42.43
N VAL A 744 -11.72 -9.20 -42.13
CA VAL A 744 -12.37 -9.02 -40.82
C VAL A 744 -13.88 -8.90 -41.01
N CYS A 745 -14.66 -9.69 -40.27
CA CYS A 745 -16.13 -9.73 -40.31
C CYS A 745 -16.68 -9.91 -41.73
N LEU A 746 -17.16 -8.84 -42.38
CA LEU A 746 -17.61 -8.85 -43.77
C LEU A 746 -16.50 -9.35 -44.72
N GLY A 747 -15.23 -9.07 -44.43
CA GLY A 747 -14.09 -9.60 -45.17
C GLY A 747 -13.99 -11.13 -45.11
N LEU A 748 -14.28 -11.76 -43.96
CA LEU A 748 -14.37 -13.22 -43.85
C LEU A 748 -15.53 -13.75 -44.70
N GLN A 749 -16.69 -13.11 -44.58
CA GLN A 749 -17.91 -13.50 -45.29
C GLN A 749 -17.70 -13.44 -46.80
N GLY A 750 -17.04 -12.38 -47.30
CA GLY A 750 -16.68 -12.25 -48.71
C GLY A 750 -15.69 -13.31 -49.19
N MET A 751 -14.72 -13.71 -48.36
CA MET A 751 -13.82 -14.81 -48.70
C MET A 751 -14.56 -16.15 -48.77
N VAL A 752 -15.48 -16.42 -47.84
CA VAL A 752 -16.31 -17.64 -47.88
C VAL A 752 -17.11 -17.71 -49.18
N GLU A 753 -17.84 -16.66 -49.55
CA GLU A 753 -18.63 -16.62 -50.79
C GLU A 753 -17.74 -16.73 -52.04
N HIS A 754 -16.63 -15.99 -52.07
CA HIS A 754 -15.74 -15.94 -53.23
C HIS A 754 -15.17 -17.32 -53.60
N PHE A 755 -14.78 -18.11 -52.59
CA PHE A 755 -14.24 -19.46 -52.82
C PHE A 755 -15.33 -20.54 -52.97
N GLY A 756 -16.62 -20.16 -53.03
CA GLY A 756 -17.73 -21.06 -53.31
C GLY A 756 -18.42 -21.64 -52.09
N GLY A 757 -18.25 -21.04 -50.91
CA GLY A 757 -19.02 -21.38 -49.71
C GLY A 757 -20.35 -20.63 -49.59
N GLU A 758 -21.18 -21.05 -48.64
CA GLU A 758 -22.49 -20.42 -48.36
C GLU A 758 -22.49 -19.72 -46.99
N LEU A 759 -23.19 -18.57 -46.89
CA LEU A 759 -23.42 -17.87 -45.63
C LEU A 759 -24.79 -18.20 -45.04
N GLY A 760 -24.84 -18.32 -43.72
CA GLY A 760 -26.07 -18.45 -42.94
C GLY A 760 -26.37 -17.19 -42.14
N VAL A 761 -27.58 -17.11 -41.59
CA VAL A 761 -27.99 -16.06 -40.65
C VAL A 761 -28.12 -16.69 -39.27
N LEU A 762 -27.49 -16.09 -38.25
CA LEU A 762 -27.60 -16.54 -36.87
C LEU A 762 -29.06 -16.46 -36.40
N GLY A 763 -29.53 -17.49 -35.69
CA GLY A 763 -30.84 -17.47 -35.03
C GLY A 763 -30.96 -16.38 -33.95
N TYR A 764 -29.83 -15.92 -33.42
CA TYR A 764 -29.75 -14.78 -32.51
C TYR A 764 -28.58 -13.84 -32.90
N PRO A 765 -28.83 -12.55 -33.18
CA PRO A 765 -27.80 -11.64 -33.65
C PRO A 765 -26.78 -11.29 -32.55
N MET A 766 -25.51 -11.24 -32.93
CA MET A 766 -24.38 -10.98 -32.05
C MET A 766 -23.75 -9.63 -32.38
N HIS A 767 -24.35 -8.56 -31.85
CA HIS A 767 -23.91 -7.17 -32.05
C HIS A 767 -23.38 -6.61 -30.73
N GLY A 768 -22.06 -6.38 -30.63
CA GLY A 768 -21.42 -5.84 -29.43
C GLY A 768 -21.39 -6.81 -28.26
N LYS A 769 -21.18 -8.10 -28.52
CA LYS A 769 -21.19 -9.15 -27.49
C LYS A 769 -19.87 -9.91 -27.44
N PRO A 770 -19.32 -10.20 -26.25
CA PRO A 770 -18.18 -11.09 -26.12
C PRO A 770 -18.62 -12.54 -26.36
N SER A 771 -17.70 -13.38 -26.84
CA SER A 771 -17.87 -14.83 -26.87
C SER A 771 -16.53 -15.54 -26.75
N PRO A 772 -16.45 -16.65 -26.01
CA PRO A 772 -15.28 -17.51 -26.06
C PRO A 772 -15.18 -18.19 -27.43
N VAL A 773 -13.96 -18.25 -27.97
CA VAL A 773 -13.63 -19.02 -29.17
C VAL A 773 -12.51 -20.01 -28.86
N THR A 774 -12.56 -21.16 -29.51
CA THR A 774 -11.60 -22.25 -29.39
C THR A 774 -10.91 -22.46 -30.73
N LEU A 775 -9.58 -22.50 -30.71
CA LEU A 775 -8.75 -22.78 -31.87
C LEU A 775 -8.85 -24.26 -32.26
N THR A 776 -8.93 -24.53 -33.57
CA THR A 776 -8.84 -25.90 -34.11
C THR A 776 -7.38 -26.36 -34.14
N GLU A 777 -7.11 -27.59 -34.59
CA GLU A 777 -5.73 -28.04 -34.82
C GLU A 777 -5.01 -27.16 -35.84
N SER A 778 -5.68 -26.83 -36.95
CA SER A 778 -5.19 -25.88 -37.95
C SER A 778 -4.99 -24.47 -37.35
N GLY A 779 -5.84 -24.05 -36.42
CA GLY A 779 -5.67 -22.77 -35.72
C GLY A 779 -4.45 -22.69 -34.81
N GLN A 780 -3.98 -23.82 -34.28
CA GLN A 780 -2.83 -23.91 -33.37
C GLN A 780 -1.49 -24.11 -34.08
N SER A 781 -1.47 -24.20 -35.42
CA SER A 781 -0.24 -24.39 -36.18
C SER A 781 0.66 -23.13 -36.13
N SER A 782 1.96 -23.31 -36.29
CA SER A 782 2.94 -22.21 -36.23
C SER A 782 2.79 -21.19 -37.37
N ASP A 783 2.17 -21.60 -38.48
CA ASP A 783 1.86 -20.79 -39.66
C ASP A 783 0.43 -20.21 -39.64
N SER A 784 -0.26 -20.30 -38.50
CA SER A 784 -1.57 -19.70 -38.25
C SER A 784 -1.44 -18.24 -37.80
N ILE A 785 -2.47 -17.43 -38.09
CA ILE A 785 -2.60 -16.07 -37.54
C ILE A 785 -2.76 -16.06 -36.01
N PHE A 786 -3.01 -17.23 -35.39
CA PHE A 786 -3.12 -17.40 -33.94
C PHE A 786 -1.87 -17.99 -33.29
N SER A 787 -0.74 -18.04 -34.00
CA SER A 787 0.53 -18.54 -33.47
C SER A 787 0.89 -17.83 -32.15
N GLY A 788 1.20 -18.61 -31.11
CA GLY A 788 1.52 -18.13 -29.76
C GLY A 788 0.33 -17.71 -28.89
N MET A 789 -0.92 -17.85 -29.37
CA MET A 789 -2.13 -17.51 -28.60
C MET A 789 -2.66 -18.70 -27.78
N PRO A 790 -3.39 -18.45 -26.67
CA PRO A 790 -4.04 -19.51 -25.91
C PRO A 790 -5.07 -20.26 -26.78
N LYS A 791 -5.26 -21.56 -26.50
CA LYS A 791 -6.22 -22.41 -27.22
C LYS A 791 -7.66 -21.89 -27.19
N ARG A 792 -8.04 -21.19 -26.11
CA ARG A 792 -9.37 -20.59 -25.93
C ARG A 792 -9.22 -19.17 -25.39
N PHE A 793 -9.94 -18.21 -25.98
CA PHE A 793 -9.93 -16.81 -25.57
C PHE A 793 -11.24 -16.10 -25.95
N GLU A 794 -11.49 -14.93 -25.37
CA GLU A 794 -12.69 -14.13 -25.63
C GLU A 794 -12.49 -13.14 -26.78
N VAL A 795 -13.52 -12.97 -27.62
CA VAL A 795 -13.52 -12.06 -28.77
C VAL A 795 -14.84 -11.30 -28.91
N ALA A 796 -14.79 -10.15 -29.57
CA ALA A 796 -15.93 -9.31 -29.86
C ALA A 796 -16.68 -9.72 -31.14
N ARG A 797 -17.99 -9.96 -31.03
CA ARG A 797 -18.87 -10.27 -32.18
C ARG A 797 -19.74 -9.07 -32.55
N TYR A 798 -19.71 -8.71 -33.83
CA TYR A 798 -20.60 -7.74 -34.47
C TYR A 798 -21.12 -8.28 -35.81
N HIS A 799 -21.79 -9.42 -35.79
CA HIS A 799 -22.27 -10.06 -37.01
C HIS A 799 -23.61 -10.78 -36.82
N SER A 800 -24.38 -10.80 -37.90
CA SER A 800 -25.56 -11.65 -38.06
C SER A 800 -25.30 -12.78 -39.05
N LEU A 801 -24.48 -12.52 -40.07
CA LEU A 801 -24.08 -13.50 -41.07
C LEU A 801 -22.85 -14.27 -40.60
N TYR A 802 -22.74 -15.53 -41.02
CA TYR A 802 -21.57 -16.36 -40.73
C TYR A 802 -21.39 -17.43 -41.82
N GLY A 803 -20.17 -17.95 -41.98
CA GLY A 803 -19.92 -19.05 -42.91
C GLY A 803 -20.51 -20.38 -42.42
N LEU A 804 -21.32 -21.04 -43.23
CA LEU A 804 -21.87 -22.37 -42.93
C LEU A 804 -20.77 -23.42 -43.05
N ARG A 805 -20.40 -24.03 -41.92
CA ARG A 805 -19.25 -24.94 -41.83
C ARG A 805 -19.34 -26.10 -42.82
N GLU A 806 -20.52 -26.70 -42.93
CA GLU A 806 -20.84 -27.82 -43.82
C GLU A 806 -20.87 -27.45 -45.30
N LYS A 807 -20.90 -26.15 -45.61
CA LYS A 807 -20.86 -25.60 -46.97
C LYS A 807 -19.54 -24.93 -47.30
N LEU A 808 -18.53 -24.99 -46.42
CA LEU A 808 -17.23 -24.42 -46.73
C LEU A 808 -16.52 -25.26 -47.81
N PRO A 809 -15.93 -24.61 -48.82
CA PRO A 809 -15.17 -25.30 -49.86
C PRO A 809 -13.91 -25.94 -49.27
N SER A 810 -13.45 -27.05 -49.87
CA SER A 810 -12.32 -27.81 -49.35
C SER A 810 -10.98 -27.05 -49.35
N CYS A 811 -10.91 -25.90 -50.03
CA CYS A 811 -9.74 -25.01 -50.05
C CYS A 811 -9.61 -24.12 -48.80
N LEU A 812 -10.66 -24.01 -47.97
CA LEU A 812 -10.66 -23.24 -46.73
C LEU A 812 -10.62 -24.17 -45.52
N ASP A 813 -9.66 -23.95 -44.62
CA ASP A 813 -9.63 -24.58 -43.31
C ASP A 813 -10.21 -23.64 -42.25
N VAL A 814 -11.00 -24.21 -41.34
CA VAL A 814 -11.52 -23.50 -40.17
C VAL A 814 -10.45 -23.48 -39.09
N THR A 815 -10.05 -22.29 -38.65
CA THR A 815 -8.99 -22.09 -37.66
C THR A 815 -9.52 -21.75 -36.27
N ALA A 816 -10.73 -21.21 -36.15
CA ALA A 816 -11.38 -20.95 -34.85
C ALA A 816 -12.90 -21.16 -34.92
N LEU A 817 -13.48 -21.64 -33.81
CA LEU A 817 -14.91 -21.91 -33.64
C LEU A 817 -15.40 -21.38 -32.29
N THR A 818 -16.68 -21.05 -32.21
CA THR A 818 -17.40 -20.92 -30.93
C THR A 818 -17.84 -22.28 -30.39
N ASP A 819 -18.30 -22.34 -29.14
CA ASP A 819 -18.80 -23.57 -28.52
C ASP A 819 -20.05 -24.14 -29.21
N ASP A 820 -20.87 -23.28 -29.83
CA ASP A 820 -22.04 -23.64 -30.64
C ASP A 820 -21.70 -23.94 -32.12
N GLY A 821 -20.40 -24.00 -32.46
CA GLY A 821 -19.93 -24.46 -33.77
C GLY A 821 -19.92 -23.43 -34.88
N ILE A 822 -20.15 -22.14 -34.57
CA ILE A 822 -20.06 -21.04 -35.54
C ILE A 822 -18.60 -20.80 -35.92
N VAL A 823 -18.33 -20.71 -37.22
CA VAL A 823 -17.02 -20.42 -37.80
C VAL A 823 -16.58 -19.01 -37.43
N MET A 824 -15.45 -18.89 -36.73
CA MET A 824 -14.92 -17.62 -36.24
C MET A 824 -13.63 -17.19 -36.93
N ALA A 825 -12.93 -18.11 -37.60
CA ALA A 825 -11.78 -17.78 -38.43
C ALA A 825 -11.53 -18.87 -39.47
N ILE A 826 -10.97 -18.46 -40.60
CA ILE A 826 -10.61 -19.33 -41.73
C ILE A 826 -9.21 -19.00 -42.25
N LYS A 827 -8.58 -19.98 -42.91
CA LYS A 827 -7.36 -19.83 -43.68
C LYS A 827 -7.46 -20.60 -44.98
N HIS A 828 -6.99 -20.04 -46.09
CA HIS A 828 -6.90 -20.76 -47.35
C HIS A 828 -5.68 -21.69 -47.34
N LYS A 829 -5.83 -22.92 -47.84
CA LYS A 829 -4.79 -23.96 -47.79
C LYS A 829 -3.52 -23.63 -48.56
N THR A 830 -3.67 -23.02 -49.74
CA THR A 830 -2.55 -22.77 -50.67
C THR A 830 -2.27 -21.30 -50.96
N LEU A 831 -3.24 -20.40 -50.80
CA LEU A 831 -3.09 -18.97 -51.01
C LEU A 831 -2.88 -18.26 -49.66
N PRO A 832 -2.12 -17.15 -49.59
CA PRO A 832 -1.89 -16.39 -48.36
C PRO A 832 -3.12 -15.52 -48.01
N PHE A 833 -4.23 -16.19 -47.75
CA PHE A 833 -5.51 -15.60 -47.35
C PHE A 833 -5.94 -16.17 -46.01
N ALA A 834 -6.28 -15.29 -45.08
CA ALA A 834 -6.89 -15.67 -43.81
C ALA A 834 -7.90 -14.62 -43.38
N ALA A 835 -8.86 -15.00 -42.55
CA ALA A 835 -9.87 -14.06 -42.07
C ALA A 835 -10.41 -14.44 -40.70
N VAL A 836 -10.95 -13.45 -40.01
CA VAL A 836 -11.65 -13.59 -38.72
C VAL A 836 -13.07 -13.01 -38.82
N GLN A 837 -14.04 -13.67 -38.21
CA GLN A 837 -15.45 -13.21 -38.18
C GLN A 837 -15.67 -12.17 -37.07
N PHE A 838 -14.88 -12.25 -36.00
CA PHE A 838 -14.88 -11.31 -34.89
C PHE A 838 -14.00 -10.09 -35.19
N HIS A 839 -14.09 -9.07 -34.32
CA HIS A 839 -13.37 -7.80 -34.47
C HIS A 839 -12.13 -7.77 -33.56
N PRO A 840 -10.91 -7.97 -34.08
CA PRO A 840 -9.68 -7.91 -33.28
C PRO A 840 -9.41 -6.51 -32.72
N GLU A 841 -9.96 -5.47 -33.35
CA GLU A 841 -9.80 -4.06 -32.96
C GLU A 841 -10.78 -3.58 -31.89
N SER A 842 -11.79 -4.38 -31.56
CA SER A 842 -12.84 -4.01 -30.60
C SER A 842 -12.33 -4.04 -29.15
N ILE A 843 -12.87 -3.15 -28.31
CA ILE A 843 -12.62 -3.13 -26.85
C ILE A 843 -13.04 -4.42 -26.13
N LEU A 844 -13.96 -5.20 -26.71
CA LEU A 844 -14.38 -6.50 -26.17
C LEU A 844 -13.44 -7.65 -26.58
N THR A 845 -12.43 -7.38 -27.40
CA THR A 845 -11.32 -8.30 -27.67
C THR A 845 -10.09 -7.76 -26.95
N SER A 846 -9.38 -8.61 -26.19
CA SER A 846 -8.14 -8.19 -25.51
C SER A 846 -7.20 -7.49 -26.49
N PRO A 847 -6.69 -6.27 -26.19
CA PRO A 847 -5.78 -5.55 -27.08
C PRO A 847 -4.53 -6.34 -27.44
N VAL A 848 -4.03 -7.15 -26.50
CA VAL A 848 -2.90 -8.06 -26.75
C VAL A 848 -3.27 -9.08 -27.83
N HIS A 849 -4.40 -9.76 -27.68
CA HIS A 849 -4.85 -10.75 -28.67
C HIS A 849 -5.13 -10.11 -30.04
N GLY A 850 -5.83 -8.97 -30.06
CA GLY A 850 -6.11 -8.23 -31.29
C GLY A 850 -4.83 -7.84 -32.04
N MET A 851 -3.84 -7.28 -31.32
CA MET A 851 -2.55 -6.90 -31.89
C MET A 851 -1.76 -8.11 -32.36
N THR A 852 -1.69 -9.20 -31.58
CA THR A 852 -0.99 -10.43 -31.95
C THR A 852 -1.54 -11.03 -33.25
N ILE A 853 -2.86 -11.08 -33.43
CA ILE A 853 -3.49 -11.59 -34.67
C ILE A 853 -3.03 -10.78 -35.89
N LEU A 854 -2.99 -9.45 -35.78
CA LEU A 854 -2.60 -8.56 -36.89
C LEU A 854 -1.09 -8.66 -37.18
N GLN A 855 -0.25 -8.73 -36.14
CA GLN A 855 1.19 -8.94 -36.28
C GLN A 855 1.50 -10.30 -36.95
N ASN A 856 0.79 -11.35 -36.53
CA ASN A 856 0.91 -12.67 -37.12
C ASN A 856 0.44 -12.68 -38.58
N ALA A 857 -0.71 -12.08 -38.89
CA ALA A 857 -1.19 -11.94 -40.27
C ALA A 857 -0.11 -11.33 -41.17
N LEU A 858 0.51 -10.23 -40.76
CA LEU A 858 1.58 -9.59 -41.51
C LEU A 858 2.83 -10.46 -41.68
N SER A 859 3.08 -11.38 -40.76
CA SER A 859 4.27 -12.23 -40.77
C SER A 859 4.05 -13.51 -41.58
N VAL A 860 2.86 -14.12 -41.48
CA VAL A 860 2.58 -15.45 -42.07
C VAL A 860 1.95 -15.38 -43.46
N LEU A 861 1.24 -14.30 -43.79
CA LEU A 861 0.58 -14.15 -45.10
C LEU A 861 1.54 -13.49 -46.09
N SER A 862 2.28 -14.32 -46.83
CA SER A 862 3.17 -13.86 -47.91
C SER A 862 3.19 -14.87 -49.05
N TYR A 863 3.48 -14.39 -50.26
CA TYR A 863 3.87 -15.27 -51.36
C TYR A 863 5.39 -15.45 -51.29
N GLU A 864 5.87 -16.69 -51.42
CA GLU A 864 7.30 -16.96 -51.54
C GLU A 864 7.89 -16.16 -52.71
N SER A 865 9.03 -15.50 -52.47
CA SER A 865 9.71 -14.69 -53.47
C SER A 865 10.38 -15.57 -54.53
N GLU A 866 10.11 -15.31 -55.81
CA GLU A 866 10.70 -16.03 -56.97
C GLU A 866 12.24 -15.93 -57.08
N HIS A 867 12.94 -15.31 -56.13
CA HIS A 867 14.39 -15.18 -56.10
C HIS A 867 15.13 -16.35 -55.40
N ALA A 868 14.42 -17.37 -54.91
CA ALA A 868 15.04 -18.54 -54.27
C ALA A 868 15.40 -19.71 -55.22
N MET A 869 15.12 -19.60 -56.53
CA MET A 869 15.43 -20.64 -57.54
C MET A 869 16.74 -20.40 -58.34
N VAL A 870 17.73 -19.70 -57.77
CA VAL A 870 19.10 -19.70 -58.30
C VAL A 870 20.07 -19.90 -57.15
N LYS A 871 20.10 -21.11 -56.61
CA LYS A 871 21.21 -21.72 -55.85
C LYS A 871 20.88 -23.20 -55.62
N ASN A 872 21.01 -23.98 -56.69
CA ASN A 872 21.39 -25.38 -56.59
C ASN A 872 22.80 -25.50 -57.16
#